data_AF-A0A9P9DYB1-F1
#
_entry.id   AF-A0A9P9DYB1-F1
#
_cell.length_a   1.000
_cell.length_b   1.000
_cell.length_c   1.000
_cell.angle_alpha   90.00
_cell.angle_beta   90.00
_cell.angle_gamma   90.00
#
_symmetry.space_group_name_H-M   'P 1'
#
loop_
_entity.id
_entity.type
_entity.pdbx_description
1 polymer ?
#
loop_
_entity_poly.entity_id
_entity_poly.type
_entity_poly.pdbx_seq_one_letter_code
_entity_poly.pdbx_strand_id
1 'polypeptide(L)'
;MAPVSLGSKAAMSQYSNSSDSLISNESVHSGDSSNINSTSSGEASRAHSLWGSRINNSLRVFKLQVLTFLFSWDIPTESRKIILQKSRRAAAIHSLLHIIPLSGSLVLLVLNFTKSFIGITFNGAVFLQFVSKLHELLMQASIADIVLYIIKQQAVSAYLPLGALSAVIGASQLSYLWSLDFLSAIRSSSFDRWRKLWFISMIPMVSLLGALVGPSSAVLMIPQWGTLGKTDQIFWASNESLATLFPSEVKDSYKSNTYHWLILPSDPDLQEITLSTGSHTRRELKLTSVTNVPMKHSSYGSWFSSQQSRRNGVATAMVPTILSNNIFLQIREKYQPLNITAIAKIPHPVVSLACTPILDSIRPDQVLPYLTDDVTALEDYFTLQQIFRDVRMNSTTLDHVPPIWRASPEEGSPSIVGVFIGWGPRPSSVEQNVKDNPCSEAPMVSDLIEGINIEASNSCLYGKICTLSGYWFSCPNTISTARSSSIVQIPTWATKEFKLTRLPIRMDAIIDQVNSIIDLPVAKIMASGGETGDRYIRAIAGSVAFFISSISDMFPISAIESGFTLDKPLQTSFEITVRQVGYGYGSGGTSVNLSMVVIMTYCILTVAYLIYIGTTGYTSTAWNSAMEIVVLALRSKRPDHLGFVSGGISSTLTLEEGVGIRINEQDEAELIFAHDRDTDLRKLKFVVANNAY
;
A
#
# COMPACT_ATOMS: atom_id res chain seq x y z
N MET A 1 45.94 -15.83 7.87
CA MET A 1 47.07 -15.68 8.80
C MET A 1 46.85 -16.62 9.96
N ALA A 2 47.84 -17.47 10.23
CA ALA A 2 47.85 -18.49 11.28
C ALA A 2 47.95 -17.88 12.70
N PRO A 3 47.70 -18.67 13.77
CA PRO A 3 47.40 -18.22 15.13
C PRO A 3 48.63 -18.20 16.06
N VAL A 4 48.48 -17.66 17.27
CA VAL A 4 49.47 -17.80 18.36
C VAL A 4 48.78 -18.21 19.66
N SER A 5 49.21 -19.37 20.17
CA SER A 5 48.98 -19.90 21.52
C SER A 5 49.95 -19.29 22.53
N LEU A 6 49.63 -19.37 23.83
CA LEU A 6 50.52 -19.63 25.00
C LEU A 6 49.83 -19.03 26.24
N GLY A 7 49.76 -19.62 27.42
CA GLY A 7 50.35 -20.85 27.94
C GLY A 7 49.93 -21.02 29.40
N SER A 8 49.93 -22.27 29.84
CA SER A 8 49.71 -22.74 31.22
C SER A 8 50.75 -22.21 32.22
N LYS A 9 50.36 -22.07 33.49
CA LYS A 9 51.19 -22.54 34.62
C LYS A 9 50.36 -22.80 35.89
N ALA A 10 50.57 -23.99 36.43
CA ALA A 10 50.08 -24.52 37.69
C ALA A 10 50.94 -24.09 38.88
N ALA A 11 50.39 -24.20 40.11
CA ALA A 11 50.93 -25.01 41.22
C ALA A 11 50.41 -24.55 42.61
N MET A 12 49.55 -25.38 43.22
CA MET A 12 49.79 -26.17 44.44
C MET A 12 50.52 -25.56 45.65
N SER A 13 49.89 -25.68 46.84
CA SER A 13 50.44 -26.02 48.18
C SER A 13 49.47 -25.51 49.28
N GLN A 14 48.72 -26.36 49.99
CA GLN A 14 49.02 -26.92 51.34
C GLN A 14 49.20 -25.85 52.44
N TYR A 15 48.83 -26.00 53.72
CA TYR A 15 48.02 -26.90 54.56
C TYR A 15 48.07 -26.26 55.99
N SER A 16 47.39 -26.85 56.98
CA SER A 16 47.55 -26.66 58.45
C SER A 16 46.86 -25.45 59.10
N ASN A 17 46.48 -25.49 60.38
CA ASN A 17 45.84 -26.50 61.24
C ASN A 17 45.39 -25.76 62.52
N SER A 18 44.61 -26.49 63.33
CA SER A 18 44.52 -26.42 64.80
C SER A 18 43.85 -25.24 65.51
N SER A 19 42.66 -25.55 66.04
CA SER A 19 42.37 -25.78 67.48
C SER A 19 42.34 -24.63 68.50
N ASP A 20 41.30 -24.75 69.33
CA ASP A 20 41.23 -24.54 70.79
C ASP A 20 40.66 -23.24 71.40
N SER A 21 39.44 -23.44 71.94
CA SER A 21 39.09 -23.32 73.37
C SER A 21 38.56 -21.99 73.94
N LEU A 22 37.35 -22.11 74.50
CA LEU A 22 36.87 -21.70 75.85
C LEU A 22 37.25 -20.31 76.39
N ILE A 23 36.25 -19.55 76.85
CA ILE A 23 36.00 -19.23 78.28
C ILE A 23 34.80 -18.27 78.43
N SER A 24 34.14 -18.46 79.57
CA SER A 24 32.95 -17.87 80.19
C SER A 24 32.90 -16.34 80.35
N ASN A 25 31.68 -15.80 80.54
CA ASN A 25 31.29 -15.19 81.82
C ASN A 25 29.80 -14.80 81.89
N GLU A 26 29.18 -15.20 83.00
CA GLU A 26 27.95 -14.65 83.55
C GLU A 26 28.14 -13.20 84.00
N SER A 27 27.06 -12.41 83.97
CA SER A 27 26.77 -11.48 85.07
C SER A 27 25.27 -11.24 85.20
N VAL A 28 24.84 -11.33 86.45
CA VAL A 28 23.50 -11.15 86.98
C VAL A 28 23.22 -9.67 87.20
N HIS A 29 22.02 -9.18 86.85
CA HIS A 29 21.35 -8.19 87.69
C HIS A 29 19.82 -8.24 87.59
N SER A 30 19.23 -8.14 88.77
CA SER A 30 17.84 -8.23 89.21
C SER A 30 16.96 -7.05 88.82
N GLY A 31 15.65 -7.29 88.68
CA GLY A 31 14.63 -6.24 88.75
C GLY A 31 13.23 -6.74 88.37
N ASP A 32 12.41 -7.02 89.38
CA ASP A 32 10.96 -7.26 89.29
C ASP A 32 10.24 -6.15 88.51
N SER A 33 9.25 -6.51 87.67
CA SER A 33 7.85 -6.10 87.84
C SER A 33 6.97 -6.38 86.60
N SER A 34 5.75 -6.83 86.90
CA SER A 34 4.51 -6.71 86.12
C SER A 34 4.36 -7.51 84.81
N ASN A 35 3.68 -8.65 84.95
CA ASN A 35 2.64 -9.06 84.02
C ASN A 35 1.69 -7.89 83.76
N ILE A 36 1.54 -7.49 82.49
CA ILE A 36 0.32 -6.99 81.78
C ILE A 36 0.81 -6.54 80.38
N ASN A 37 0.15 -7.00 79.31
CA ASN A 37 0.35 -6.70 77.87
C ASN A 37 0.97 -7.81 76.99
N SER A 38 0.43 -9.02 77.02
CA SER A 38 0.72 -10.05 75.99
C SER A 38 -0.30 -10.12 74.85
N THR A 39 -1.31 -9.24 74.80
CA THR A 39 -2.40 -9.31 73.81
C THR A 39 -2.36 -8.25 72.71
N SER A 40 -1.73 -7.08 72.90
CA SER A 40 -1.73 -6.00 71.89
C SER A 40 -0.52 -6.00 70.93
N SER A 41 0.64 -6.50 71.36
CA SER A 41 1.85 -6.63 70.52
C SER A 41 1.75 -7.77 69.50
N GLY A 42 0.95 -8.80 69.81
CA GLY A 42 0.68 -9.92 68.91
C GLY A 42 -0.23 -9.58 67.73
N GLU A 43 -1.17 -8.63 67.88
CA GLU A 43 -2.10 -8.22 66.82
C GLU A 43 -1.44 -7.28 65.80
N ALA A 44 -0.64 -6.32 66.24
CA ALA A 44 0.11 -5.44 65.34
C ALA A 44 1.19 -6.22 64.55
N SER A 45 1.88 -7.16 65.18
CA SER A 45 2.86 -8.03 64.53
C SER A 45 2.21 -9.03 63.55
N ARG A 46 1.02 -9.57 63.89
CA ARG A 46 0.19 -10.36 62.96
C ARG A 46 -0.31 -9.55 61.78
N ALA A 47 -0.76 -8.31 61.99
CA ALA A 47 -1.24 -7.45 60.91
C ALA A 47 -0.12 -7.09 59.93
N HIS A 48 1.09 -6.81 60.43
CA HIS A 48 2.27 -6.52 59.61
C HIS A 48 2.75 -7.76 58.83
N SER A 49 2.76 -8.95 59.44
CA SER A 49 3.14 -10.20 58.76
C SER A 49 2.10 -10.65 57.73
N LEU A 50 0.81 -10.44 57.98
CA LEU A 50 -0.27 -10.72 57.03
C LEU A 50 -0.22 -9.79 55.80
N TRP A 51 0.16 -8.52 55.98
CA TRP A 51 0.31 -7.57 54.88
C TRP A 51 1.54 -7.91 54.01
N GLY A 52 2.69 -8.20 54.64
CA GLY A 52 3.90 -8.66 53.95
C GLY A 52 3.68 -9.97 53.17
N SER A 53 2.96 -10.94 53.74
CA SER A 53 2.63 -12.21 53.08
C SER A 53 1.73 -12.02 51.84
N ARG A 54 0.73 -11.12 51.91
CA ARG A 54 -0.17 -10.81 50.78
C ARG A 54 0.56 -10.12 49.63
N ILE A 55 1.48 -9.21 49.94
CA ILE A 55 2.27 -8.51 48.93
C ILE A 55 3.25 -9.47 48.27
N ASN A 56 3.95 -10.31 49.05
CA ASN A 56 4.89 -11.29 48.52
C ASN A 56 4.21 -12.30 47.57
N ASN A 57 3.02 -12.79 47.94
CA ASN A 57 2.24 -13.66 47.06
C ASN A 57 1.83 -12.97 45.75
N SER A 58 1.49 -11.67 45.80
CA SER A 58 1.14 -10.90 44.61
C SER A 58 2.38 -10.65 43.73
N LEU A 59 3.52 -10.30 44.31
CA LEU A 59 4.78 -10.13 43.58
C LEU A 59 5.26 -11.42 42.92
N ARG A 60 5.01 -12.57 43.57
CA ARG A 60 5.33 -13.89 43.02
C ARG A 60 4.47 -14.24 41.81
N VAL A 61 3.20 -13.82 41.79
CA VAL A 61 2.32 -13.97 40.61
C VAL A 61 2.90 -13.20 39.42
N PHE A 62 3.41 -11.98 39.63
CA PHE A 62 3.99 -11.16 38.56
C PHE A 62 5.49 -11.43 38.30
N LYS A 63 6.10 -12.41 38.99
CA LYS A 63 7.56 -12.66 38.97
C LYS A 63 8.41 -11.43 39.32
N LEU A 64 7.85 -10.49 40.07
CA LEU A 64 8.50 -9.25 40.52
C LEU A 64 9.19 -9.41 41.88
N GLN A 65 9.72 -10.60 42.16
CA GLN A 65 10.40 -10.90 43.43
C GLN A 65 11.67 -10.08 43.62
N VAL A 66 12.26 -9.52 42.56
CA VAL A 66 13.37 -8.56 42.66
C VAL A 66 12.96 -7.32 43.47
N LEU A 67 11.68 -6.92 43.46
CA LEU A 67 11.20 -5.77 44.23
C LEU A 67 11.29 -6.02 45.75
N THR A 68 11.17 -7.26 46.22
CA THR A 68 11.34 -7.54 47.66
C THR A 68 12.79 -7.29 48.11
N PHE A 69 13.75 -7.55 47.23
CA PHE A 69 15.17 -7.24 47.45
C PHE A 69 15.46 -5.74 47.36
N LEU A 70 14.92 -5.06 46.34
CA LEU A 70 15.14 -3.62 46.13
C LEU A 70 14.52 -2.77 47.24
N PHE A 71 13.41 -3.21 47.83
CA PHE A 71 12.72 -2.50 48.90
C PHE A 71 13.03 -3.03 50.31
N SER A 72 14.06 -3.88 50.44
CA SER A 72 14.55 -4.43 51.72
C SER A 72 13.43 -4.97 52.63
N TRP A 73 12.47 -5.69 52.06
CA TRP A 73 11.44 -6.37 52.86
C TRP A 73 12.01 -7.65 53.47
N ASP A 74 11.77 -7.85 54.77
CA ASP A 74 12.13 -9.09 55.46
C ASP A 74 11.64 -10.31 54.68
N ILE A 75 12.56 -11.22 54.37
CA ILE A 75 12.27 -12.44 53.63
C ILE A 75 11.77 -13.48 54.66
N PRO A 76 10.47 -13.80 54.69
CA PRO A 76 9.95 -14.76 55.66
C PRO A 76 10.50 -16.17 55.38
N THR A 77 10.57 -16.98 56.44
CA THR A 77 10.89 -18.41 56.33
C THR A 77 9.88 -19.13 55.44
N GLU A 78 10.34 -20.14 54.71
CA GLU A 78 9.51 -20.88 53.75
C GLU A 78 8.33 -21.57 54.45
N SER A 79 7.11 -21.18 54.09
CA SER A 79 5.86 -21.72 54.63
C SER A 79 5.18 -22.68 53.63
N ARG A 80 4.30 -23.55 54.12
CA ARG A 80 3.44 -24.40 53.29
C ARG A 80 2.70 -23.58 52.22
N LYS A 81 2.65 -24.10 50.99
CA LYS A 81 2.15 -23.37 49.80
C LYS A 81 0.87 -24.01 49.27
N ILE A 82 -0.03 -23.18 48.79
CA ILE A 82 -1.26 -23.63 48.13
C ILE A 82 -0.94 -23.94 46.67
N ILE A 83 -1.14 -25.20 46.29
CA ILE A 83 -0.86 -25.65 44.91
C ILE A 83 -1.96 -25.20 43.96
N LEU A 84 -3.23 -25.38 44.36
CA LEU A 84 -4.41 -25.01 43.59
C LEU A 84 -5.27 -24.09 44.44
N GLN A 85 -5.39 -22.82 44.05
CA GLN A 85 -6.20 -21.84 44.74
C GLN A 85 -7.52 -21.63 43.98
N LYS A 86 -8.64 -21.69 44.68
CA LYS A 86 -9.97 -21.38 44.14
C LYS A 86 -10.45 -20.06 44.74
N SER A 87 -10.20 -18.96 44.02
CA SER A 87 -10.61 -17.62 44.43
C SER A 87 -10.76 -16.71 43.22
N ARG A 88 -11.95 -16.10 43.06
CA ARG A 88 -12.20 -15.13 41.99
C ARG A 88 -11.32 -13.89 42.09
N ARG A 89 -10.93 -13.49 43.31
CA ARG A 89 -10.00 -12.36 43.51
C ARG A 89 -8.58 -12.72 43.07
N ALA A 90 -8.12 -13.94 43.39
CA ALA A 90 -6.81 -14.41 42.93
C ALA A 90 -6.78 -14.54 41.40
N ALA A 91 -7.85 -15.08 40.80
CA ALA A 91 -8.03 -15.12 39.35
C ALA A 91 -8.03 -13.73 38.71
N ALA A 92 -8.70 -12.74 39.32
CA ALA A 92 -8.70 -11.36 38.83
C ALA A 92 -7.30 -10.73 38.88
N ILE A 93 -6.53 -10.93 39.95
CA ILE A 93 -5.15 -10.43 40.06
C ILE A 93 -4.25 -11.10 39.01
N HIS A 94 -4.36 -12.42 38.85
CA HIS A 94 -3.63 -13.18 37.83
C HIS A 94 -3.99 -12.72 36.40
N SER A 95 -5.26 -12.35 36.17
CA SER A 95 -5.74 -11.85 34.88
C SER A 95 -5.05 -10.57 34.43
N LEU A 96 -4.51 -9.75 35.36
CA LEU A 96 -3.84 -8.48 35.02
C LEU A 96 -2.65 -8.66 34.07
N LEU A 97 -1.94 -9.78 34.17
CA LEU A 97 -0.80 -10.12 33.28
C LEU A 97 -1.24 -10.27 31.81
N HIS A 98 -2.49 -10.69 31.59
CA HIS A 98 -3.05 -10.88 30.26
C HIS A 98 -3.81 -9.65 29.75
N ILE A 99 -4.45 -8.90 30.65
CA ILE A 99 -5.28 -7.74 30.29
C ILE A 99 -4.45 -6.65 29.62
N ILE A 100 -3.22 -6.39 30.09
CA ILE A 100 -2.35 -5.35 29.53
C ILE A 100 -2.03 -5.63 28.03
N PRO A 101 -1.39 -6.76 27.66
CA PRO A 101 -1.13 -7.07 26.26
C PRO A 101 -2.41 -7.29 25.44
N LEU A 102 -3.49 -7.81 26.03
CA LEU A 102 -4.78 -7.92 25.34
C LEU A 102 -5.33 -6.54 24.97
N SER A 103 -5.29 -5.58 25.88
CA SER A 103 -5.77 -4.21 25.64
C SER A 103 -4.99 -3.51 24.54
N GLY A 104 -3.65 -3.61 24.55
CA GLY A 104 -2.80 -3.09 23.48
C GLY A 104 -3.13 -3.71 22.13
N SER A 105 -3.30 -5.04 22.09
CA SER A 105 -3.70 -5.78 20.90
C SER A 105 -5.06 -5.33 20.34
N LEU A 106 -6.06 -5.15 21.22
CA LEU A 106 -7.38 -4.66 20.82
C LEU A 106 -7.32 -3.24 20.26
N VAL A 107 -6.54 -2.34 20.89
CA VAL A 107 -6.33 -0.97 20.38
C VAL A 107 -5.71 -1.00 18.98
N LEU A 108 -4.68 -1.82 18.76
CA LEU A 108 -4.05 -1.97 17.44
C LEU A 108 -5.03 -2.48 16.39
N LEU A 109 -5.85 -3.48 16.73
CA LEU A 109 -6.88 -3.98 15.82
C LEU A 109 -7.89 -2.89 15.47
N VAL A 110 -8.41 -2.16 16.46
CA VAL A 110 -9.37 -1.06 16.24
C VAL A 110 -8.77 0.03 15.35
N LEU A 111 -7.54 0.47 15.60
CA LEU A 111 -6.87 1.49 14.80
C LEU A 111 -6.73 1.05 13.33
N ASN A 112 -6.34 -0.20 13.09
CA ASN A 112 -6.13 -0.70 11.74
C ASN A 112 -7.44 -1.06 11.00
N PHE A 113 -8.51 -1.45 11.71
CA PHE A 113 -9.84 -1.63 11.10
C PHE A 113 -10.52 -0.30 10.76
N THR A 114 -10.35 0.73 11.60
CA THR A 114 -10.98 2.05 11.40
C THR A 114 -10.29 2.92 10.34
N LYS A 115 -9.13 2.48 9.82
CA LYS A 115 -8.31 3.22 8.85
C LYS A 115 -7.89 4.61 9.35
N SER A 116 -7.46 4.68 10.62
CA SER A 116 -7.18 5.95 11.29
C SER A 116 -5.99 6.68 10.68
N PHE A 117 -6.22 7.90 10.20
CA PHE A 117 -5.18 8.80 9.70
C PHE A 117 -4.47 9.52 10.84
N ILE A 118 -3.13 9.57 10.81
CA ILE A 118 -2.32 10.22 11.85
C ILE A 118 -1.78 11.56 11.37
N GLY A 119 -1.18 11.59 10.18
CA GLY A 119 -0.54 12.80 9.68
C GLY A 119 0.31 12.56 8.44
N ILE A 120 0.80 13.64 7.83
CA ILE A 120 1.68 13.54 6.65
C ILE A 120 3.10 13.16 7.05
N THR A 121 3.53 13.65 8.20
CA THR A 121 4.85 13.37 8.79
C THR A 121 4.66 12.60 10.08
N PHE A 122 5.49 11.59 10.30
CA PHE A 122 5.43 10.79 11.51
C PHE A 122 6.85 10.58 12.08
N ASN A 123 7.14 11.24 13.20
CA ASN A 123 8.45 11.20 13.86
C ASN A 123 8.51 10.24 15.07
N GLY A 124 7.44 9.48 15.33
CA GLY A 124 7.31 8.61 16.49
C GLY A 124 7.75 7.15 16.27
N ALA A 125 8.33 6.81 15.12
CA ALA A 125 8.56 5.41 14.72
C ALA A 125 9.48 4.66 15.70
N VAL A 126 10.56 5.30 16.17
CA VAL A 126 11.51 4.69 17.13
C VAL A 126 10.83 4.41 18.47
N PHE A 127 10.01 5.33 18.96
CA PHE A 127 9.26 5.13 20.20
C PHE A 127 8.25 3.99 20.06
N LEU A 128 7.49 3.95 18.97
CA LEU A 128 6.53 2.86 18.72
C LEU A 128 7.22 1.51 18.52
N GLN A 129 8.44 1.47 17.96
CA GLN A 129 9.24 0.24 17.90
C GLN A 129 9.59 -0.27 19.30
N PHE A 130 10.03 0.61 20.21
CA PHE A 130 10.29 0.25 21.59
C PHE A 130 9.03 -0.30 22.28
N VAL A 131 7.90 0.41 22.13
CA VAL A 131 6.62 -0.05 22.72
C VAL A 131 6.17 -1.38 22.10
N SER A 132 6.39 -1.58 20.80
CA SER A 132 6.06 -2.85 20.13
C SER A 132 6.85 -4.03 20.69
N LYS A 133 8.11 -3.81 21.08
CA LYS A 133 8.96 -4.82 21.70
C LYS A 133 8.55 -5.11 23.14
N LEU A 134 8.14 -4.09 23.90
CA LEU A 134 7.53 -4.29 25.22
C LEU A 134 6.24 -5.11 25.10
N HIS A 135 5.39 -4.78 24.14
CA HIS A 135 4.14 -5.49 23.87
C HIS A 135 4.39 -6.94 23.42
N GLU A 136 5.41 -7.19 22.60
CA GLU A 136 5.89 -8.54 22.25
C GLU A 136 6.23 -9.36 23.49
N LEU A 137 7.06 -8.82 24.40
CA LEU A 137 7.49 -9.53 25.61
C LEU A 137 6.31 -9.84 26.54
N LEU A 138 5.36 -8.91 26.68
CA LEU A 138 4.15 -9.12 27.48
C LEU A 138 3.25 -10.20 26.86
N MET A 139 3.08 -10.22 25.54
CA MET A 139 2.32 -11.28 24.87
C MET A 139 3.00 -12.64 25.02
N GLN A 140 4.32 -12.71 24.87
CA GLN A 140 5.07 -13.96 25.07
C GLN A 140 4.97 -14.46 26.51
N ALA A 141 5.08 -13.58 27.50
CA ALA A 141 4.87 -13.93 28.91
C ALA A 141 3.45 -14.44 29.17
N SER A 142 2.43 -13.78 28.61
CA SER A 142 1.03 -14.22 28.66
C SER A 142 0.84 -15.61 28.06
N ILE A 143 1.41 -15.87 26.89
CA ILE A 143 1.31 -17.16 26.20
C ILE A 143 2.00 -18.27 27.03
N ALA A 144 3.21 -18.02 27.51
CA ALA A 144 3.96 -18.98 28.31
C ALA A 144 3.21 -19.34 29.61
N ASP A 145 2.60 -18.34 30.25
CA ASP A 145 1.82 -18.53 31.47
C ASP A 145 0.54 -19.35 31.22
N ILE A 146 -0.16 -19.12 30.11
CA ILE A 146 -1.32 -19.93 29.68
C ILE A 146 -0.92 -21.41 29.48
N VAL A 147 0.19 -21.67 28.80
CA VAL A 147 0.70 -23.03 28.59
C VAL A 147 1.06 -23.68 29.91
N LEU A 148 1.77 -22.95 30.78
CA LEU A 148 2.16 -23.42 32.10
C LEU A 148 0.94 -23.82 32.93
N TYR A 149 -0.10 -23.00 32.94
CA TYR A 149 -1.34 -23.30 33.62
C TYR A 149 -1.97 -24.60 33.10
N ILE A 150 -2.04 -24.78 31.77
CA ILE A 150 -2.64 -25.98 31.16
C ILE A 150 -1.86 -27.24 31.55
N ILE A 151 -0.52 -27.21 31.48
CA ILE A 151 0.32 -28.37 31.82
C ILE A 151 0.17 -28.72 33.31
N LYS A 152 0.21 -27.72 34.19
CA LYS A 152 0.01 -27.92 35.63
C LYS A 152 -1.35 -28.53 35.95
N GLN A 153 -2.40 -27.98 35.35
CA GLN A 153 -3.75 -28.48 35.56
C GLN A 153 -3.84 -29.95 35.16
N GLN A 154 -3.24 -30.33 34.03
CA GLN A 154 -3.18 -31.71 33.58
C GLN A 154 -2.34 -32.62 34.49
N ALA A 155 -1.19 -32.15 34.98
CA ALA A 155 -0.31 -32.91 35.88
C ALA A 155 -0.99 -33.22 37.22
N VAL A 156 -1.78 -32.27 37.71
CA VAL A 156 -2.53 -32.41 38.96
C VAL A 156 -3.77 -33.29 38.79
N SER A 157 -4.50 -33.16 37.67
CA SER A 157 -5.75 -33.89 37.46
C SER A 157 -5.56 -35.33 36.97
N ALA A 158 -4.48 -35.61 36.25
CA ALA A 158 -4.28 -36.88 35.56
C ALA A 158 -2.79 -37.24 35.49
N TYR A 159 -2.44 -38.22 34.65
CA TYR A 159 -1.07 -38.43 34.19
C TYR A 159 -0.86 -37.73 32.84
N LEU A 160 0.37 -37.31 32.58
CA LEU A 160 0.82 -36.78 31.30
C LEU A 160 2.23 -37.30 30.98
N PRO A 161 2.62 -37.44 29.71
CA PRO A 161 3.94 -37.96 29.35
C PRO A 161 5.06 -37.09 29.93
N LEU A 162 6.12 -37.68 30.46
CA LEU A 162 7.26 -36.97 31.07
C LEU A 162 7.80 -35.86 30.15
N GLY A 163 7.93 -36.12 28.85
CA GLY A 163 8.37 -35.12 27.86
C GLY A 163 7.42 -33.93 27.72
N ALA A 164 6.11 -34.10 27.98
CA ALA A 164 5.18 -32.98 27.96
C ALA A 164 5.35 -32.02 29.16
N LEU A 165 6.04 -32.42 30.25
CA LEU A 165 6.41 -31.48 31.33
C LEU A 165 7.41 -30.42 30.85
N SER A 166 8.29 -30.74 29.88
CA SER A 166 9.28 -29.77 29.40
C SER A 166 8.66 -28.69 28.50
N ALA A 167 7.42 -28.86 28.02
CA ALA A 167 6.66 -27.81 27.34
C ALA A 167 6.50 -26.54 28.20
N VAL A 168 6.57 -26.67 29.54
CA VAL A 168 6.61 -25.53 30.48
C VAL A 168 7.75 -24.56 30.15
N ILE A 169 8.87 -25.08 29.66
CA ILE A 169 10.10 -24.32 29.38
C ILE A 169 10.24 -24.05 27.87
N GLY A 170 9.85 -25.02 27.05
CA GLY A 170 10.11 -25.02 25.61
C GLY A 170 8.98 -24.51 24.72
N ALA A 171 7.72 -24.44 25.17
CA ALA A 171 6.58 -24.27 24.25
C ALA A 171 6.57 -22.94 23.47
N SER A 172 7.22 -21.89 23.96
CA SER A 172 7.36 -20.63 23.23
C SER A 172 8.50 -20.64 22.21
N GLN A 173 9.35 -21.68 22.21
CA GLN A 173 10.46 -21.84 21.29
C GLN A 173 10.08 -22.80 20.16
N LEU A 174 10.36 -22.42 18.93
CA LEU A 174 10.07 -23.27 17.77
C LEU A 174 10.83 -24.60 17.83
N SER A 175 12.02 -24.59 18.45
CA SER A 175 12.87 -25.77 18.67
C SER A 175 12.22 -26.90 19.45
N TYR A 176 11.19 -26.60 20.24
CA TYR A 176 10.46 -27.62 20.98
C TYR A 176 9.70 -28.58 20.06
N LEU A 177 9.25 -28.14 18.88
CA LEU A 177 8.40 -28.94 17.99
C LEU A 177 9.11 -30.14 17.37
N TRP A 178 10.45 -30.13 17.31
CA TRP A 178 11.26 -31.26 16.87
C TRP A 178 12.09 -31.87 18.00
N SER A 179 11.79 -31.50 19.25
CA SER A 179 12.43 -32.11 20.42
C SER A 179 11.92 -33.54 20.65
N LEU A 180 12.76 -34.38 21.25
CA LEU A 180 12.34 -35.72 21.69
C LEU A 180 11.20 -35.65 22.71
N ASP A 181 11.14 -34.57 23.48
CA ASP A 181 10.11 -34.31 24.49
C ASP A 181 8.71 -34.11 23.87
N PHE A 182 8.62 -33.40 22.76
CA PHE A 182 7.35 -33.23 22.04
C PHE A 182 6.96 -34.50 21.28
N LEU A 183 7.93 -35.17 20.65
CA LEU A 183 7.70 -36.43 19.96
C LEU A 183 7.24 -37.54 20.91
N SER A 184 7.75 -37.57 22.14
CA SER A 184 7.29 -38.51 23.17
C SER A 184 5.84 -38.25 23.55
N ALA A 185 5.41 -36.98 23.63
CA ALA A 185 4.03 -36.62 23.88
C ALA A 185 3.08 -37.06 22.73
N ILE A 186 3.57 -37.05 21.48
CA ILE A 186 2.83 -37.56 20.31
C ILE A 186 2.74 -39.09 20.32
N ARG A 187 3.75 -39.82 20.82
CA ARG A 187 3.73 -41.29 20.79
C ARG A 187 3.02 -41.89 22.01
N SER A 188 3.17 -41.28 23.18
CA SER A 188 2.69 -41.82 24.46
C SER A 188 1.20 -42.17 24.48
N SER A 189 0.87 -43.23 25.21
CA SER A 189 -0.48 -43.67 25.56
C SER A 189 -1.02 -43.04 26.84
N SER A 190 -0.20 -42.25 27.57
CA SER A 190 -0.61 -41.59 28.82
C SER A 190 -1.63 -40.46 28.63
N PHE A 191 -1.84 -39.99 27.40
CA PHE A 191 -2.92 -39.07 27.07
C PHE A 191 -4.14 -39.80 26.52
N ASP A 192 -5.32 -39.42 27.01
CA ASP A 192 -6.58 -39.74 26.35
C ASP A 192 -6.60 -39.14 24.94
N ARG A 193 -7.28 -39.79 23.99
CA ARG A 193 -7.31 -39.37 22.57
C ARG A 193 -7.61 -37.89 22.38
N TRP A 194 -8.57 -37.35 23.13
CA TRP A 194 -8.95 -35.94 23.08
C TRP A 194 -7.87 -35.01 23.63
N ARG A 195 -7.28 -35.35 24.79
CA ARG A 195 -6.20 -34.57 25.41
C ARG A 195 -4.97 -34.54 24.51
N LYS A 196 -4.67 -35.67 23.87
CA LYS A 196 -3.60 -35.81 22.90
C LYS A 196 -3.81 -34.92 21.68
N LEU A 197 -5.00 -34.97 21.07
CA LEU A 197 -5.33 -34.13 19.92
C LEU A 197 -5.25 -32.64 20.26
N TRP A 198 -5.77 -32.24 21.42
CA TRP A 198 -5.67 -30.87 21.93
C TRP A 198 -4.20 -30.45 22.13
N PHE A 199 -3.37 -31.28 22.75
CA PHE A 199 -1.96 -30.97 22.98
C PHE A 199 -1.17 -30.83 21.67
N ILE A 200 -1.34 -31.77 20.74
CA ILE A 200 -0.67 -31.78 19.42
C ILE A 200 -1.13 -30.60 18.56
N SER A 201 -2.36 -30.13 18.70
CA SER A 201 -2.84 -28.95 17.98
C SER A 201 -2.40 -27.63 18.64
N MET A 202 -2.48 -27.55 19.97
CA MET A 202 -2.28 -26.30 20.70
C MET A 202 -0.81 -25.91 20.80
N ILE A 203 0.09 -26.86 21.04
CA ILE A 203 1.52 -26.55 21.19
C ILE A 203 2.13 -25.93 19.92
N PRO A 204 1.99 -26.51 18.71
CA PRO A 204 2.47 -25.87 17.48
C PRO A 204 1.84 -24.51 17.22
N MET A 205 0.53 -24.37 17.48
CA MET A 205 -0.16 -23.08 17.34
C MET A 205 0.46 -22.03 18.28
N VAL A 206 0.71 -22.37 19.53
CA VAL A 206 1.31 -21.47 20.51
C VAL A 206 2.76 -21.16 20.19
N SER A 207 3.56 -22.14 19.78
CA SER A 207 4.95 -21.91 19.36
C SER A 207 5.02 -20.96 18.17
N LEU A 208 4.15 -21.16 17.17
CA LEU A 208 4.04 -20.28 16.01
C LEU A 208 3.56 -18.88 16.42
N LEU A 209 2.54 -18.81 17.29
CA LEU A 209 2.03 -17.54 17.80
C LEU A 209 3.13 -16.77 18.55
N GLY A 210 3.89 -17.44 19.42
CA GLY A 210 5.01 -16.85 20.17
C GLY A 210 6.11 -16.27 19.29
N ALA A 211 6.37 -16.90 18.14
CA ALA A 211 7.32 -16.40 17.14
C ALA A 211 6.75 -15.22 16.32
N LEU A 212 5.44 -15.23 16.02
CA LEU A 212 4.82 -14.25 15.12
C LEU A 212 4.24 -13.02 15.81
N VAL A 213 3.90 -13.07 17.10
CA VAL A 213 3.31 -11.93 17.82
C VAL A 213 4.24 -10.72 17.84
N GLY A 214 5.55 -10.92 17.91
CA GLY A 214 6.55 -9.84 17.86
C GLY A 214 6.53 -9.04 16.57
N PRO A 215 6.88 -9.64 15.42
CA PRO A 215 6.82 -8.95 14.14
C PRO A 215 5.41 -8.43 13.82
N SER A 216 4.35 -9.16 14.20
CA SER A 216 2.98 -8.72 13.96
C SER A 216 2.58 -7.48 14.76
N SER A 217 2.98 -7.42 16.04
CA SER A 217 2.79 -6.23 16.88
C SER A 217 3.52 -5.02 16.31
N ALA A 218 4.79 -5.18 15.90
CA ALA A 218 5.57 -4.10 15.31
C ALA A 218 4.94 -3.57 14.01
N VAL A 219 4.51 -4.47 13.11
CA VAL A 219 3.87 -4.09 11.84
C VAL A 219 2.56 -3.33 12.07
N LEU A 220 1.71 -3.80 12.98
CA LEU A 220 0.43 -3.14 13.27
C LEU A 220 0.58 -1.85 14.06
N MET A 221 1.67 -1.70 14.82
CA MET A 221 1.92 -0.55 15.68
C MET A 221 2.54 0.62 14.91
N ILE A 222 3.38 0.35 13.92
CA ILE A 222 4.00 1.41 13.09
C ILE A 222 3.02 1.84 11.99
N PRO A 223 2.64 3.14 11.96
CA PRO A 223 1.79 3.68 10.91
C PRO A 223 2.41 3.53 9.52
N GLN A 224 1.61 3.12 8.55
CA GLN A 224 2.05 2.89 7.18
C GLN A 224 1.72 4.08 6.28
N TRP A 225 2.60 4.34 5.32
CA TRP A 225 2.35 5.30 4.24
C TRP A 225 1.21 4.78 3.33
N GLY A 226 0.38 5.70 2.84
CA GLY A 226 -0.68 5.39 1.88
C GLY A 226 -2.09 5.43 2.46
N THR A 227 -2.25 5.87 3.70
CA THR A 227 -3.58 6.03 4.31
C THR A 227 -4.20 7.34 3.81
N LEU A 228 -5.46 7.25 3.35
CA LEU A 228 -6.24 8.42 2.95
C LEU A 228 -6.59 9.25 4.17
N GLY A 229 -6.16 10.51 4.17
CA GLY A 229 -6.46 11.49 5.19
C GLY A 229 -7.71 12.31 4.88
N LYS A 230 -7.71 13.55 5.35
CA LYS A 230 -8.80 14.50 5.12
C LYS A 230 -9.00 14.73 3.62
N THR A 231 -10.27 14.77 3.22
CA THR A 231 -10.68 15.21 1.89
C THR A 231 -11.17 16.64 2.03
N ASP A 232 -10.49 17.58 1.39
CA ASP A 232 -10.93 18.97 1.31
C ASP A 232 -11.58 19.20 -0.06
N GLN A 233 -12.69 19.93 -0.06
CA GLN A 233 -13.33 20.41 -1.29
C GLN A 233 -13.04 21.90 -1.42
N ILE A 234 -12.48 22.29 -2.56
CA ILE A 234 -12.16 23.67 -2.89
C ILE A 234 -12.95 24.05 -4.13
N PHE A 235 -13.56 25.24 -4.10
CA PHE A 235 -14.25 25.79 -5.27
C PHE A 235 -13.41 26.89 -5.88
N TRP A 236 -13.21 26.79 -7.19
CA TRP A 236 -12.61 27.85 -7.97
C TRP A 236 -13.67 28.47 -8.82
N ALA A 237 -13.77 29.81 -8.80
CA ALA A 237 -14.76 30.47 -9.62
C ALA A 237 -14.13 31.55 -10.49
N SER A 238 -14.63 31.64 -11.72
CA SER A 238 -14.31 32.71 -12.65
C SER A 238 -15.54 33.61 -12.80
N ASN A 239 -15.31 34.91 -12.97
CA ASN A 239 -16.37 35.88 -13.25
C ASN A 239 -17.02 35.68 -14.64
N GLU A 240 -16.50 34.76 -15.43
CA GLU A 240 -16.93 34.45 -16.79
C GLU A 240 -17.83 33.21 -16.83
N SER A 241 -18.68 33.18 -17.86
CA SER A 241 -19.54 32.03 -18.13
C SER A 241 -18.74 30.83 -18.68
N LEU A 242 -19.30 29.62 -18.56
CA LEU A 242 -18.66 28.40 -19.03
C LEU A 242 -18.43 28.44 -20.55
N ALA A 243 -19.37 29.05 -21.28
CA ALA A 243 -19.29 29.26 -22.72
C ALA A 243 -18.24 30.32 -23.12
N THR A 244 -17.86 31.21 -22.22
CA THR A 244 -16.74 32.15 -22.44
C THR A 244 -15.40 31.46 -22.23
N LEU A 245 -15.27 30.64 -21.17
CA LEU A 245 -14.04 29.90 -20.86
C LEU A 245 -13.75 28.76 -21.85
N PHE A 246 -14.81 28.10 -22.34
CA PHE A 246 -14.75 26.99 -23.29
C PHE A 246 -15.66 27.31 -24.48
N PRO A 247 -15.25 28.23 -25.36
CA PRO A 247 -16.10 28.69 -26.44
C PRO A 247 -16.32 27.59 -27.49
N SER A 248 -17.53 27.55 -28.05
CA SER A 248 -17.87 26.70 -29.20
C SER A 248 -17.36 27.26 -30.54
N GLU A 249 -16.84 28.49 -30.55
CA GLU A 249 -16.30 29.16 -31.73
C GLU A 249 -15.05 29.96 -31.33
N VAL A 250 -13.96 29.75 -32.07
CA VAL A 250 -12.72 30.51 -31.87
C VAL A 250 -12.85 31.85 -32.59
N LYS A 251 -12.72 32.97 -31.88
CA LYS A 251 -12.83 34.33 -32.46
C LYS A 251 -11.45 34.88 -32.85
N ASP A 252 -11.44 35.80 -33.82
CA ASP A 252 -10.22 36.52 -34.25
C ASP A 252 -9.51 37.26 -33.11
N SER A 253 -10.25 37.72 -32.10
CA SER A 253 -9.69 38.38 -30.92
C SER A 253 -8.74 37.48 -30.12
N TYR A 254 -8.85 36.16 -30.26
CA TYR A 254 -7.95 35.21 -29.58
C TYR A 254 -6.59 35.09 -30.28
N LYS A 255 -6.45 35.61 -31.52
CA LYS A 255 -5.24 35.50 -32.34
C LYS A 255 -4.06 36.35 -31.84
N SER A 256 -4.32 37.49 -31.18
CA SER A 256 -3.28 38.47 -30.82
C SER A 256 -2.46 38.11 -29.58
N ASN A 257 -2.97 37.24 -28.71
CA ASN A 257 -2.33 36.85 -27.44
C ASN A 257 -1.66 35.47 -27.49
N THR A 258 -1.80 34.73 -28.59
CA THR A 258 -1.19 33.42 -28.76
C THR A 258 0.23 33.54 -29.30
N TYR A 259 1.17 33.08 -28.48
CA TYR A 259 2.62 33.12 -28.68
C TYR A 259 3.11 32.58 -30.04
N HIS A 260 4.23 33.14 -30.49
CA HIS A 260 4.71 33.22 -31.87
C HIS A 260 5.54 32.02 -32.41
N TRP A 261 5.36 30.77 -31.96
CA TRP A 261 6.32 29.71 -32.34
C TRP A 261 5.78 28.28 -32.41
N LEU A 262 4.52 28.08 -32.82
CA LEU A 262 3.99 26.74 -33.11
C LEU A 262 4.50 26.19 -34.46
N ILE A 263 5.83 26.11 -34.65
CA ILE A 263 6.44 25.54 -35.85
C ILE A 263 6.68 24.06 -35.60
N LEU A 264 6.14 23.20 -36.46
CA LEU A 264 6.44 21.78 -36.45
C LEU A 264 7.93 21.60 -36.78
N PRO A 265 8.75 21.00 -35.89
CA PRO A 265 10.16 20.78 -36.17
C PRO A 265 10.34 19.91 -37.41
N SER A 266 11.47 20.09 -38.10
CA SER A 266 11.85 19.31 -39.29
C SER A 266 12.03 17.81 -38.98
N ASP A 267 12.19 17.46 -37.70
CA ASP A 267 12.27 16.09 -37.19
C ASP A 267 10.95 15.73 -36.46
N PRO A 268 10.19 14.72 -36.95
CA PRO A 268 8.90 14.35 -36.40
C PRO A 268 8.97 13.49 -35.12
N ASP A 269 10.16 13.22 -34.57
CA ASP A 269 10.29 12.61 -33.25
C ASP A 269 9.89 13.62 -32.16
N LEU A 270 8.58 13.59 -31.84
CA LEU A 270 7.85 14.33 -30.80
C LEU A 270 8.39 14.11 -29.37
N GLN A 271 9.68 14.35 -29.12
CA GLN A 271 10.24 14.26 -27.77
C GLN A 271 10.01 15.53 -26.94
N GLU A 272 9.79 16.70 -27.54
CA GLU A 272 9.53 17.93 -26.76
C GLU A 272 8.88 19.05 -27.60
N ILE A 273 7.60 19.37 -27.35
CA ILE A 273 7.03 20.68 -27.72
C ILE A 273 7.10 21.54 -26.46
N THR A 274 7.87 22.64 -26.49
CA THR A 274 8.15 23.48 -25.31
C THR A 274 7.64 24.90 -25.48
N LEU A 275 6.64 25.34 -24.70
CA LEU A 275 6.29 26.78 -24.61
C LEU A 275 7.05 27.56 -23.57
N SER A 276 7.82 28.56 -24.01
CA SER A 276 8.31 29.64 -23.17
C SER A 276 7.35 30.84 -23.26
N THR A 277 6.70 31.16 -22.14
CA THR A 277 5.96 32.42 -22.00
C THR A 277 6.93 33.59 -21.79
N GLY A 278 6.75 34.70 -22.51
CA GLY A 278 7.67 35.85 -22.53
C GLY A 278 7.55 36.82 -21.34
N SER A 279 6.83 36.47 -20.27
CA SER A 279 6.79 37.30 -19.06
C SER A 279 8.02 37.05 -18.18
N HIS A 280 8.35 37.97 -17.28
CA HIS A 280 9.53 37.92 -16.39
C HIS A 280 9.72 36.62 -15.57
N THR A 281 8.71 35.73 -15.52
CA THR A 281 8.86 34.35 -15.06
C THR A 281 8.76 33.39 -16.25
N ARG A 282 9.90 32.83 -16.67
CA ARG A 282 9.98 31.81 -17.73
C ARG A 282 9.21 30.55 -17.30
N ARG A 283 7.97 30.39 -17.75
CA ARG A 283 7.22 29.13 -17.59
C ARG A 283 7.39 28.31 -18.86
N GLU A 284 7.98 27.13 -18.73
CA GLU A 284 8.16 26.15 -19.80
C GLU A 284 7.08 25.07 -19.70
N LEU A 285 6.20 24.97 -20.70
CA LEU A 285 5.19 23.90 -20.77
C LEU A 285 5.67 22.85 -21.78
N LYS A 286 5.98 21.64 -21.29
CA LYS A 286 6.59 20.55 -22.06
C LYS A 286 5.57 19.44 -22.34
N LEU A 287 5.29 19.17 -23.61
CA LEU A 287 4.50 17.99 -24.03
C LEU A 287 5.45 16.81 -24.23
N THR A 288 5.44 15.85 -23.30
CA THR A 288 6.42 14.73 -23.26
C THR A 288 5.90 13.41 -23.88
N SER A 289 4.64 13.34 -24.33
CA SER A 289 4.04 12.13 -24.89
C SER A 289 2.68 12.40 -25.56
N VAL A 290 2.50 11.99 -26.82
CA VAL A 290 1.20 11.89 -27.50
C VAL A 290 0.87 10.40 -27.60
N THR A 291 -0.12 9.93 -26.83
CA THR A 291 -0.49 8.51 -26.83
C THR A 291 -1.20 8.13 -28.13
N ASN A 292 -0.70 7.11 -28.82
CA ASN A 292 -1.44 6.42 -29.88
C ASN A 292 -2.59 5.65 -29.24
N VAL A 293 -3.79 6.23 -29.21
CA VAL A 293 -4.95 5.38 -29.03
C VAL A 293 -6.06 5.75 -30.01
N PRO A 294 -6.32 4.88 -31.00
CA PRO A 294 -7.46 5.09 -31.88
C PRO A 294 -8.74 5.04 -31.05
N MET A 295 -9.69 5.93 -31.36
CA MET A 295 -11.04 5.84 -30.85
C MET A 295 -11.58 4.42 -31.07
N LYS A 296 -11.81 3.64 -30.00
CA LYS A 296 -12.84 2.60 -30.08
C LYS A 296 -14.18 3.32 -30.01
N HIS A 297 -14.76 3.57 -31.17
CA HIS A 297 -16.18 3.92 -31.25
C HIS A 297 -16.97 2.75 -30.66
N SER A 298 -17.64 2.94 -29.51
CA SER A 298 -18.59 1.96 -29.01
C SER A 298 -19.88 2.08 -29.83
N SER A 299 -19.85 1.54 -31.05
CA SER A 299 -21.06 0.94 -31.60
C SER A 299 -21.00 -0.55 -31.27
N TYR A 300 -22.13 -1.08 -30.80
CA TYR A 300 -22.32 -2.51 -30.63
C TYR A 300 -22.12 -3.16 -32.02
N GLY A 301 -20.95 -3.75 -32.25
CA GLY A 301 -20.58 -4.33 -33.53
C GLY A 301 -19.30 -5.15 -33.39
N SER A 302 -19.50 -6.42 -33.11
CA SER A 302 -18.51 -7.50 -33.24
C SER A 302 -17.68 -7.41 -34.53
N TRP A 303 -16.44 -7.92 -34.46
CA TRP A 303 -15.45 -8.10 -35.54
C TRP A 303 -14.58 -6.87 -35.85
N PHE A 304 -13.41 -6.78 -35.22
CA PHE A 304 -12.12 -6.44 -35.85
C PHE A 304 -11.02 -6.53 -34.77
N SER A 305 -10.83 -7.75 -34.27
CA SER A 305 -9.56 -8.18 -33.69
C SER A 305 -8.81 -8.97 -34.75
N SER A 306 -7.54 -8.63 -34.94
CA SER A 306 -6.57 -9.29 -35.83
C SER A 306 -6.68 -8.97 -37.33
N GLN A 307 -5.49 -8.80 -37.94
CA GLN A 307 -5.18 -8.65 -39.37
C GLN A 307 -5.47 -7.29 -40.02
N GLN A 308 -4.38 -6.51 -40.16
CA GLN A 308 -3.99 -5.87 -41.43
C GLN A 308 -5.07 -5.01 -42.12
N SER A 309 -5.57 -3.97 -41.45
CA SER A 309 -6.35 -2.92 -42.10
C SER A 309 -5.41 -1.86 -42.68
N ARG A 310 -5.44 -1.69 -44.01
CA ARG A 310 -4.75 -0.62 -44.72
C ARG A 310 -5.16 0.73 -44.10
N ARG A 311 -4.15 1.49 -43.69
CA ARG A 311 -4.19 2.64 -42.77
C ARG A 311 -5.09 3.79 -43.29
N ASN A 312 -6.17 4.11 -42.58
CA ASN A 312 -6.61 5.49 -42.46
C ASN A 312 -5.71 6.17 -41.41
N GLY A 313 -5.11 7.30 -41.76
CA GLY A 313 -4.21 8.04 -40.86
C GLY A 313 -5.02 8.88 -39.89
N VAL A 314 -5.54 8.28 -38.81
CA VAL A 314 -6.28 8.98 -37.76
C VAL A 314 -5.38 9.21 -36.55
N ALA A 315 -5.25 10.46 -36.13
CA ALA A 315 -4.60 10.83 -34.88
C ALA A 315 -5.53 11.67 -34.02
N THR A 316 -5.61 11.35 -32.72
CA THR A 316 -6.36 12.14 -31.75
C THR A 316 -5.41 12.61 -30.66
N ALA A 317 -5.44 13.90 -30.37
CA ALA A 317 -4.66 14.53 -29.32
C ALA A 317 -5.57 15.11 -28.23
N MET A 318 -5.15 14.96 -26.99
CA MET A 318 -5.84 15.42 -25.79
C MET A 318 -4.81 16.10 -24.91
N VAL A 319 -5.04 17.38 -24.59
CA VAL A 319 -4.06 18.21 -23.88
C VAL A 319 -4.77 18.91 -22.72
N PRO A 320 -4.22 18.93 -21.50
CA PRO A 320 -4.81 19.69 -20.40
C PRO A 320 -4.82 21.19 -20.73
N THR A 321 -5.86 21.90 -20.30
CA THR A 321 -5.91 23.36 -20.47
C THR A 321 -4.84 24.05 -19.65
N ILE A 322 -4.30 25.16 -20.16
CA ILE A 322 -3.38 26.01 -19.38
C ILE A 322 -4.05 26.46 -18.09
N LEU A 323 -5.37 26.72 -18.15
CA LEU A 323 -6.16 27.00 -16.97
C LEU A 323 -6.06 25.89 -15.91
N SER A 324 -6.27 24.62 -16.29
CA SER A 324 -6.17 23.51 -15.35
C SER A 324 -4.78 23.44 -14.71
N ASN A 325 -3.73 23.68 -15.49
CA ASN A 325 -2.35 23.73 -14.97
C ASN A 325 -2.16 24.86 -13.95
N ASN A 326 -2.63 26.08 -14.23
CA ASN A 326 -2.58 27.21 -13.30
C ASN A 326 -3.34 26.93 -12.00
N ILE A 327 -4.53 26.30 -12.11
CA ILE A 327 -5.32 25.89 -10.95
C ILE A 327 -4.52 24.96 -10.05
N PHE A 328 -3.93 23.92 -10.63
CA PHE A 328 -3.14 22.95 -9.88
C PHE A 328 -1.84 23.52 -9.30
N LEU A 329 -1.21 24.50 -9.97
CA LEU A 329 -0.03 25.19 -9.43
C LEU A 329 -0.36 25.98 -8.15
N GLN A 330 -1.48 26.71 -8.11
CA GLN A 330 -1.89 27.43 -6.90
C GLN A 330 -2.27 26.46 -5.77
N ILE A 331 -2.90 25.32 -6.08
CA ILE A 331 -3.15 24.27 -5.08
C ILE A 331 -1.83 23.75 -4.53
N ARG A 332 -0.84 23.49 -5.38
CA ARG A 332 0.49 23.10 -4.91
C ARG A 332 1.06 24.14 -3.96
N GLU A 333 1.04 25.43 -4.31
CA GLU A 333 1.54 26.51 -3.44
C GLU A 333 0.81 26.56 -2.09
N LYS A 334 -0.53 26.44 -2.08
CA LYS A 334 -1.34 26.45 -0.84
C LYS A 334 -1.06 25.26 0.07
N TYR A 335 -0.79 24.10 -0.51
CA TYR A 335 -0.63 22.83 0.21
C TYR A 335 0.83 22.33 0.25
N GLN A 336 1.84 23.14 -0.06
CA GLN A 336 3.24 22.70 0.10
C GLN A 336 3.57 22.45 1.58
N PRO A 337 4.35 21.40 1.93
CA PRO A 337 5.01 20.41 1.05
C PRO A 337 4.25 19.07 0.93
N LEU A 338 2.92 19.09 0.92
CA LEU A 338 2.11 17.87 1.07
C LEU A 338 2.01 17.06 -0.23
N ASN A 339 2.18 15.73 -0.13
CA ASN A 339 1.86 14.78 -1.20
C ASN A 339 0.33 14.68 -1.35
N ILE A 340 -0.25 15.63 -2.07
CA ILE A 340 -1.68 15.69 -2.36
C ILE A 340 -2.00 15.12 -3.74
N THR A 341 -3.16 14.51 -3.85
CA THR A 341 -3.82 14.22 -5.12
C THR A 341 -5.04 15.11 -5.23
N ALA A 342 -5.00 16.09 -6.13
CA ALA A 342 -6.17 16.92 -6.43
C ALA A 342 -6.86 16.41 -7.69
N ILE A 343 -8.18 16.34 -7.65
CA ILE A 343 -9.04 15.88 -8.73
C ILE A 343 -10.00 17.00 -9.07
N ALA A 344 -10.01 17.45 -10.31
CA ALA A 344 -10.89 18.52 -10.80
C ALA A 344 -11.54 18.10 -12.13
N LYS A 345 -12.84 18.33 -12.29
CA LYS A 345 -13.53 18.12 -13.58
C LYS A 345 -13.45 19.40 -14.40
N ILE A 346 -12.45 19.50 -15.27
CA ILE A 346 -12.22 20.68 -16.10
C ILE A 346 -12.23 20.26 -17.58
N PRO A 347 -13.04 20.92 -18.43
CA PRO A 347 -13.02 20.70 -19.85
C PRO A 347 -11.62 20.91 -20.46
N HIS A 348 -11.25 20.04 -21.40
CA HIS A 348 -10.01 20.14 -22.15
C HIS A 348 -10.25 19.85 -23.63
N PRO A 349 -9.42 20.39 -24.53
CA PRO A 349 -9.59 20.19 -25.95
C PRO A 349 -9.18 18.77 -26.35
N VAL A 350 -10.02 18.16 -27.17
CA VAL A 350 -9.69 16.96 -27.92
C VAL A 350 -9.75 17.33 -29.39
N VAL A 351 -8.67 17.09 -30.12
CA VAL A 351 -8.58 17.36 -31.55
C VAL A 351 -8.24 16.07 -32.26
N SER A 352 -9.00 15.76 -33.29
CA SER A 352 -8.81 14.60 -34.15
C SER A 352 -8.49 15.05 -35.56
N LEU A 353 -7.44 14.49 -36.16
CA LEU A 353 -7.10 14.65 -37.56
C LEU A 353 -7.23 13.29 -38.23
N ALA A 354 -8.20 13.16 -39.13
CA ALA A 354 -8.50 11.92 -39.82
C ALA A 354 -8.24 12.09 -41.32
N CYS A 355 -7.24 11.38 -41.84
CA CYS A 355 -6.89 11.48 -43.26
C CYS A 355 -7.29 10.24 -44.05
N THR A 356 -7.78 10.46 -45.27
CA THR A 356 -8.05 9.42 -46.26
C THR A 356 -6.76 8.72 -46.69
N PRO A 357 -6.85 7.53 -47.33
CA PRO A 357 -5.72 6.97 -48.07
C PRO A 357 -5.19 7.95 -49.11
N ILE A 358 -3.94 7.74 -49.54
CA ILE A 358 -3.34 8.53 -50.63
C ILE A 358 -4.16 8.29 -51.89
N LEU A 359 -4.62 9.39 -52.49
CA LEU A 359 -5.27 9.38 -53.78
C LEU A 359 -4.17 9.51 -54.84
N ASP A 360 -3.96 8.43 -55.59
CA ASP A 360 -3.02 8.37 -56.70
C ASP A 360 -3.75 8.69 -58.02
N SER A 361 -3.04 9.32 -58.95
CA SER A 361 -3.56 9.65 -60.28
C SER A 361 -4.83 10.51 -60.27
N ILE A 362 -4.87 11.49 -59.36
CA ILE A 362 -6.00 12.39 -59.20
C ILE A 362 -6.22 13.16 -60.51
N ARG A 363 -7.45 13.21 -61.00
CA ARG A 363 -7.80 14.09 -62.13
C ARG A 363 -8.34 15.43 -61.62
N PRO A 364 -8.07 16.57 -62.29
CA PRO A 364 -8.56 17.88 -61.86
C PRO A 364 -10.10 17.97 -61.72
N ASP A 365 -10.82 17.20 -62.53
CA ASP A 365 -12.29 17.08 -62.57
C ASP A 365 -12.85 15.98 -61.65
N GLN A 366 -11.98 15.17 -61.04
CA GLN A 366 -12.40 14.11 -60.13
C GLN A 366 -12.96 14.69 -58.83
N VAL A 367 -14.11 14.18 -58.41
CA VAL A 367 -14.68 14.47 -57.10
C VAL A 367 -13.82 13.82 -56.03
N LEU A 368 -13.37 14.63 -55.09
CA LEU A 368 -12.48 14.22 -54.01
C LEU A 368 -13.31 13.75 -52.80
N PRO A 369 -13.14 12.49 -52.34
CA PRO A 369 -13.87 12.01 -51.17
C PRO A 369 -13.19 12.49 -49.88
N TYR A 370 -13.96 12.92 -48.90
CA TYR A 370 -13.47 13.30 -47.56
C TYR A 370 -14.10 12.40 -46.48
N LEU A 371 -13.46 12.36 -45.31
CA LEU A 371 -13.97 11.61 -44.17
C LEU A 371 -14.95 12.49 -43.38
N THR A 372 -16.13 11.97 -43.10
CA THR A 372 -17.13 12.63 -42.24
C THR A 372 -16.60 12.87 -40.82
N ASP A 373 -17.22 13.80 -40.10
CA ASP A 373 -16.82 14.21 -38.74
C ASP A 373 -16.73 13.06 -37.73
N ASP A 374 -17.61 12.07 -37.88
CA ASP A 374 -17.67 10.88 -37.03
C ASP A 374 -16.74 9.75 -37.49
N VAL A 375 -16.01 9.97 -38.60
CA VAL A 375 -15.06 9.03 -39.19
C VAL A 375 -15.73 7.71 -39.62
N THR A 376 -17.06 7.72 -39.85
CA THR A 376 -17.82 6.52 -40.22
C THR A 376 -18.02 6.36 -41.72
N ALA A 377 -18.11 7.48 -42.46
CA ALA A 377 -18.40 7.48 -43.89
C ALA A 377 -17.41 8.34 -44.69
N LEU A 378 -17.24 7.97 -45.97
CA LEU A 378 -16.59 8.76 -47.00
C LEU A 378 -17.68 9.42 -47.84
N GLU A 379 -17.66 10.75 -47.92
CA GLU A 379 -18.61 11.53 -48.71
C GLU A 379 -17.89 12.34 -49.79
N ASP A 380 -18.64 12.76 -50.81
CA ASP A 380 -18.14 13.54 -51.93
C ASP A 380 -18.00 15.02 -51.53
N TYR A 381 -16.81 15.60 -51.72
CA TYR A 381 -16.54 17.01 -51.40
C TYR A 381 -16.64 17.93 -52.62
N PHE A 382 -15.51 18.26 -53.23
CA PHE A 382 -15.39 19.15 -54.41
C PHE A 382 -14.39 18.58 -55.42
N THR A 383 -14.40 19.13 -56.63
CA THR A 383 -13.35 18.86 -57.63
C THR A 383 -12.13 19.71 -57.35
N LEU A 384 -10.94 19.18 -57.67
CA LEU A 384 -9.68 19.88 -57.45
C LEU A 384 -9.60 21.22 -58.22
N GLN A 385 -10.16 21.25 -59.43
CA GLN A 385 -10.28 22.45 -60.26
C GLN A 385 -11.08 23.56 -59.57
N GLN A 386 -12.16 23.21 -58.87
CA GLN A 386 -12.99 24.16 -58.14
C GLN A 386 -12.23 24.74 -56.94
N ILE A 387 -11.49 23.89 -56.22
CA ILE A 387 -10.67 24.30 -55.08
C ILE A 387 -9.60 25.32 -55.51
N PHE A 388 -8.87 25.06 -56.60
CA PHE A 388 -7.83 25.98 -57.07
C PHE A 388 -8.36 27.31 -57.60
N ARG A 389 -9.52 27.31 -58.28
CA ARG A 389 -10.17 28.53 -58.78
C ARG A 389 -10.55 29.48 -57.66
N ASP A 390 -11.14 28.94 -56.61
CA ASP A 390 -11.59 29.71 -55.47
C ASP A 390 -10.43 30.32 -54.66
N VAL A 391 -9.30 29.62 -54.56
CA VAL A 391 -8.09 30.08 -53.83
C VAL A 391 -7.20 30.99 -54.70
N ARG A 392 -7.55 31.18 -55.99
CA ARG A 392 -6.85 32.06 -56.95
C ARG A 392 -5.36 31.75 -57.11
N MET A 393 -4.98 30.47 -57.08
CA MET A 393 -3.59 30.00 -57.18
C MET A 393 -3.09 29.93 -58.63
N ASN A 394 -3.33 30.95 -59.46
CA ASN A 394 -3.12 30.82 -60.90
C ASN A 394 -1.63 30.86 -61.32
N SER A 395 -0.75 31.48 -60.52
CA SER A 395 0.65 31.72 -60.88
C SER A 395 1.66 30.88 -60.10
N THR A 396 1.21 29.89 -59.33
CA THR A 396 2.07 29.01 -58.52
C THR A 396 2.30 27.68 -59.21
N THR A 397 3.52 27.15 -59.12
CA THR A 397 3.78 25.75 -59.50
C THR A 397 3.20 24.82 -58.45
N LEU A 398 2.72 23.65 -58.88
CA LEU A 398 2.05 22.70 -57.99
C LEU A 398 2.92 22.26 -56.78
N ASP A 399 4.24 22.21 -56.96
CA ASP A 399 5.20 21.90 -55.89
C ASP A 399 5.25 22.94 -54.75
N HIS A 400 4.69 24.14 -54.97
CA HIS A 400 4.69 25.25 -54.01
C HIS A 400 3.28 25.55 -53.46
N VAL A 401 2.32 24.64 -53.66
CA VAL A 401 0.96 24.81 -53.15
C VAL A 401 0.91 24.48 -51.66
N PRO A 402 0.58 25.45 -50.78
CA PRO A 402 0.35 25.17 -49.36
C PRO A 402 -0.94 24.34 -49.18
N PRO A 403 -1.11 23.68 -48.02
CA PRO A 403 -2.34 22.92 -47.75
C PRO A 403 -3.55 23.85 -47.80
N ILE A 404 -4.63 23.38 -48.41
CA ILE A 404 -5.85 24.17 -48.60
C ILE A 404 -6.89 23.70 -47.58
N TRP A 405 -7.21 24.55 -46.61
CA TRP A 405 -8.22 24.27 -45.58
C TRP A 405 -9.52 25.01 -45.86
N ARG A 406 -10.65 24.36 -45.56
CA ARG A 406 -12.00 24.93 -45.64
C ARG A 406 -12.92 24.32 -44.60
N ALA A 407 -14.03 24.99 -44.32
CA ALA A 407 -15.13 24.41 -43.54
C ALA A 407 -15.62 23.10 -44.17
N SER A 408 -15.99 22.14 -43.31
CA SER A 408 -16.65 20.90 -43.73
C SER A 408 -17.94 21.21 -44.51
N PRO A 409 -18.27 20.43 -45.56
CA PRO A 409 -19.50 20.62 -46.34
C PRO A 409 -20.75 20.17 -45.57
N GLU A 410 -20.58 19.41 -44.48
CA GLU A 410 -21.67 18.93 -43.62
C GLU A 410 -22.42 20.12 -42.99
N GLU A 411 -23.75 20.11 -43.06
CA GLU A 411 -24.56 21.21 -42.55
C GLU A 411 -24.39 21.36 -41.03
N GLY A 412 -23.82 22.50 -40.62
CA GLY A 412 -23.58 22.81 -39.22
C GLY A 412 -22.35 22.13 -38.60
N SER A 413 -21.51 21.46 -39.39
CA SER A 413 -20.28 20.83 -38.89
C SER A 413 -19.29 21.86 -38.32
N PRO A 414 -18.63 21.54 -37.20
CA PRO A 414 -17.58 22.37 -36.61
C PRO A 414 -16.18 22.14 -37.21
N SER A 415 -16.03 21.16 -38.08
CA SER A 415 -14.73 20.68 -38.57
C SER A 415 -14.26 21.44 -39.82
N ILE A 416 -12.96 21.34 -40.08
CA ILE A 416 -12.36 21.84 -41.33
C ILE A 416 -11.71 20.69 -42.10
N VAL A 417 -11.82 20.74 -43.43
CA VAL A 417 -11.23 19.78 -44.36
C VAL A 417 -10.02 20.41 -45.03
N GLY A 418 -8.87 19.76 -44.88
CA GLY A 418 -7.59 20.13 -45.48
C GLY A 418 -7.24 19.24 -46.65
N VAL A 419 -6.85 19.83 -47.78
CA VAL A 419 -6.39 19.13 -48.97
C VAL A 419 -4.89 19.33 -49.12
N PHE A 420 -4.15 18.21 -49.10
CA PHE A 420 -2.71 18.15 -49.27
C PHE A 420 -2.43 17.57 -50.65
N ILE A 421 -1.64 18.30 -51.45
CA ILE A 421 -1.37 17.93 -52.84
C ILE A 421 0.13 17.91 -53.02
N GLY A 422 0.62 16.93 -53.77
CA GLY A 422 2.02 16.84 -54.12
C GLY A 422 2.18 16.43 -55.58
N TRP A 423 3.36 16.75 -56.10
CA TRP A 423 3.80 16.35 -57.43
C TRP A 423 5.04 15.46 -57.31
N GLY A 424 5.08 14.42 -58.13
CA GLY A 424 6.26 13.56 -58.24
C GLY A 424 5.94 12.08 -58.45
N PRO A 425 7.00 11.25 -58.53
CA PRO A 425 6.86 9.81 -58.72
C PRO A 425 6.18 9.15 -57.51
N ARG A 426 5.52 8.02 -57.78
CA ARG A 426 4.72 7.29 -56.79
C ARG A 426 5.53 6.96 -55.52
N PRO A 427 5.03 7.29 -54.31
CA PRO A 427 5.77 7.07 -53.06
C PRO A 427 5.92 5.60 -52.63
N SER A 428 5.32 4.64 -53.35
CA SER A 428 5.40 3.20 -53.01
C SER A 428 6.56 2.44 -53.68
N SER A 429 7.38 3.08 -54.52
CA SER A 429 8.52 2.43 -55.18
C SER A 429 9.85 3.02 -54.70
N VAL A 430 10.19 2.73 -53.45
CA VAL A 430 11.59 2.70 -53.05
C VAL A 430 12.21 1.51 -53.78
N GLU A 431 13.21 1.75 -54.63
CA GLU A 431 13.96 0.78 -55.47
C GLU A 431 13.39 0.40 -56.85
N GLN A 432 13.07 1.38 -57.71
CA GLN A 432 13.23 1.14 -59.15
C GLN A 432 13.90 2.30 -59.87
N ASN A 433 14.85 1.92 -60.74
CA ASN A 433 15.90 2.74 -61.33
C ASN A 433 15.43 4.09 -61.89
N VAL A 434 16.15 5.15 -61.49
CA VAL A 434 15.95 6.59 -61.77
C VAL A 434 16.05 6.99 -63.26
N LYS A 435 16.11 6.06 -64.22
CA LYS A 435 16.43 6.42 -65.62
C LYS A 435 15.26 6.76 -66.54
N ASP A 436 14.02 6.39 -66.19
CA ASP A 436 12.83 6.71 -66.99
C ASP A 436 11.71 7.29 -66.10
N ASN A 437 11.96 8.44 -65.45
CA ASN A 437 10.96 9.09 -64.60
C ASN A 437 10.16 10.13 -65.42
N PRO A 438 8.88 9.89 -65.75
CA PRO A 438 8.07 10.81 -66.58
C PRO A 438 7.69 12.12 -65.88
N CYS A 439 7.99 12.27 -64.58
CA CYS A 439 7.64 13.43 -63.77
C CYS A 439 8.85 14.37 -63.62
N SER A 440 9.22 15.13 -64.66
CA SER A 440 10.42 15.98 -64.64
C SER A 440 10.19 17.36 -64.00
N GLU A 441 9.04 18.01 -64.25
CA GLU A 441 8.73 19.35 -63.73
C GLU A 441 7.25 19.45 -63.32
N ALA A 442 6.98 20.16 -62.22
CA ALA A 442 5.61 20.39 -61.75
C ALA A 442 4.88 21.39 -62.66
N PRO A 443 3.66 21.07 -63.13
CA PRO A 443 2.88 21.98 -63.96
C PRO A 443 2.47 23.23 -63.18
N MET A 444 2.18 24.31 -63.91
CA MET A 444 1.51 25.46 -63.31
C MET A 444 0.08 25.10 -62.94
N VAL A 445 -0.41 25.63 -61.83
CA VAL A 445 -1.80 25.40 -61.40
C VAL A 445 -2.80 25.95 -62.42
N SER A 446 -2.47 27.02 -63.15
CA SER A 446 -3.25 27.52 -64.29
C SER A 446 -3.53 26.44 -65.34
N ASP A 447 -2.53 25.65 -65.68
CA ASP A 447 -2.60 24.65 -66.75
C ASP A 447 -3.49 23.47 -66.34
N LEU A 448 -3.46 23.12 -65.04
CA LEU A 448 -4.36 22.14 -64.43
C LEU A 448 -5.81 22.64 -64.37
N ILE A 449 -6.02 23.96 -64.16
CA ILE A 449 -7.36 24.56 -64.17
C ILE A 449 -7.93 24.64 -65.60
N GLU A 450 -7.09 24.89 -66.60
CA GLU A 450 -7.51 25.00 -68.00
C GLU A 450 -7.60 23.65 -68.73
N GLY A 451 -7.12 22.58 -68.11
CA GLY A 451 -7.22 21.21 -68.64
C GLY A 451 -6.22 20.94 -69.77
N ILE A 452 -5.06 21.58 -69.74
CA ILE A 452 -4.01 21.46 -70.76
C ILE A 452 -3.06 20.32 -70.36
N ASN A 453 -2.77 19.37 -71.28
CA ASN A 453 -1.86 18.22 -71.06
C ASN A 453 -2.21 17.26 -69.90
N ILE A 454 -3.50 16.93 -69.75
CA ILE A 454 -4.04 16.15 -68.62
C ILE A 454 -3.44 14.72 -68.53
N GLU A 455 -3.23 14.03 -69.66
CA GLU A 455 -2.91 12.59 -69.66
C GLU A 455 -1.56 12.23 -69.03
N ALA A 456 -0.51 13.02 -69.29
CA ALA A 456 0.81 12.83 -68.68
C ALA A 456 0.88 13.39 -67.25
N SER A 457 0.06 14.41 -66.95
CA SER A 457 0.03 15.06 -65.64
C SER A 457 -0.64 14.22 -64.55
N ASN A 458 -1.65 13.42 -64.91
CA ASN A 458 -2.41 12.62 -63.97
C ASN A 458 -1.51 11.61 -63.24
N SER A 459 -0.60 10.91 -63.94
CA SER A 459 0.24 9.87 -63.33
C SER A 459 1.22 10.36 -62.26
N CYS A 460 1.44 11.68 -62.16
CA CYS A 460 2.39 12.31 -61.24
C CYS A 460 1.71 13.14 -60.13
N LEU A 461 0.37 13.25 -60.18
CA LEU A 461 -0.43 13.99 -59.21
C LEU A 461 -0.94 13.05 -58.12
N TYR A 462 -0.60 13.36 -56.88
CA TYR A 462 -1.08 12.65 -55.70
C TYR A 462 -1.53 13.62 -54.62
N GLY A 463 -2.36 13.13 -53.71
CA GLY A 463 -2.86 13.95 -52.63
C GLY A 463 -3.53 13.16 -51.52
N LYS A 464 -3.83 13.88 -50.45
CA LYS A 464 -4.47 13.35 -49.25
C LYS A 464 -5.44 14.39 -48.72
N ILE A 465 -6.59 13.92 -48.25
CA ILE A 465 -7.62 14.79 -47.67
C ILE A 465 -7.71 14.43 -46.20
N CYS A 466 -7.71 15.45 -45.34
CA CYS A 466 -7.77 15.29 -43.91
C CYS A 466 -8.87 16.13 -43.30
N THR A 467 -9.70 15.53 -42.47
CA THR A 467 -10.72 16.22 -41.69
C THR A 467 -10.16 16.48 -40.30
N LEU A 468 -10.12 17.74 -39.88
CA LEU A 468 -9.72 18.20 -38.56
C LEU A 468 -10.97 18.57 -37.78
N SER A 469 -11.25 17.82 -36.73
CA SER A 469 -12.39 18.03 -35.84
C SER A 469 -11.93 18.26 -34.41
N GLY A 470 -12.70 19.00 -33.62
CA GLY A 470 -12.37 19.19 -32.21
C GLY A 470 -13.55 19.57 -31.34
N TYR A 471 -13.42 19.22 -30.07
CA TYR A 471 -14.46 19.41 -29.07
C TYR A 471 -13.85 19.57 -27.68
N TRP A 472 -14.56 20.25 -26.79
CA TRP A 472 -14.27 20.22 -25.37
C TRP A 472 -14.80 18.93 -24.77
N PHE A 473 -13.96 18.28 -23.98
CA PHE A 473 -14.29 17.07 -23.24
C PHE A 473 -14.08 17.29 -21.75
N SER A 474 -15.07 16.96 -20.93
CA SER A 474 -14.99 17.08 -19.47
C SER A 474 -14.74 15.72 -18.84
N CYS A 475 -13.56 15.54 -18.24
CA CYS A 475 -13.25 14.37 -17.42
C CYS A 475 -12.49 14.77 -16.14
N PRO A 476 -12.38 13.87 -15.15
CA PRO A 476 -11.60 14.16 -13.94
C PRO A 476 -10.11 14.26 -14.28
N ASN A 477 -9.55 15.46 -14.20
CA ASN A 477 -8.11 15.69 -14.31
C ASN A 477 -7.49 15.43 -12.94
N THR A 478 -6.42 14.64 -12.90
CA THR A 478 -5.72 14.28 -11.66
C THR A 478 -4.32 14.88 -11.68
N ILE A 479 -3.93 15.60 -10.64
CA ILE A 479 -2.51 15.91 -10.43
C ILE A 479 -1.89 14.83 -9.54
N SER A 480 -0.79 14.25 -10.00
CA SER A 480 0.11 13.47 -9.16
C SER A 480 1.43 14.25 -9.00
N THR A 481 1.80 14.52 -7.75
CA THR A 481 3.05 15.21 -7.44
C THR A 481 4.16 14.17 -7.35
N ALA A 482 5.08 14.14 -8.31
CA ALA A 482 6.21 13.22 -8.31
C ALA A 482 7.52 14.01 -8.05
N ARG A 483 7.95 14.05 -6.78
CA ARG A 483 9.30 14.44 -6.27
C ARG A 483 9.95 15.77 -6.73
N SER A 484 9.40 16.51 -7.69
CA SER A 484 9.80 17.89 -8.07
C SER A 484 8.93 18.47 -9.19
N SER A 485 8.40 17.63 -10.09
CA SER A 485 7.50 18.02 -11.18
C SER A 485 6.03 17.69 -10.86
N SER A 486 5.15 18.59 -11.25
CA SER A 486 3.70 18.41 -11.19
C SER A 486 3.22 17.99 -12.56
N ILE A 487 2.67 16.79 -12.68
CA ILE A 487 2.12 16.31 -13.95
C ILE A 487 0.61 16.31 -13.80
N VAL A 488 -0.06 17.10 -14.64
CA VAL A 488 -1.51 17.01 -14.80
C VAL A 488 -1.78 15.81 -15.70
N GLN A 489 -2.32 14.75 -15.10
CA GLN A 489 -2.68 13.53 -15.80
C GLN A 489 -4.17 13.54 -16.11
N ILE A 490 -4.46 13.23 -17.36
CA ILE A 490 -5.82 12.97 -17.84
C ILE A 490 -5.99 11.45 -17.85
N PRO A 491 -7.10 10.90 -17.34
CA PRO A 491 -7.33 9.46 -17.33
C PRO A 491 -7.24 8.91 -18.76
N THR A 492 -6.62 7.74 -18.90
CA THR A 492 -6.62 7.04 -20.18
C THR A 492 -8.06 6.69 -20.53
N TRP A 493 -8.50 7.11 -21.71
CA TRP A 493 -9.86 6.98 -22.27
C TRP A 493 -10.45 5.55 -22.27
N ALA A 494 -9.69 4.53 -21.88
CA ALA A 494 -10.07 3.12 -21.82
C ALA A 494 -11.07 2.76 -20.71
N THR A 495 -11.59 3.73 -19.95
CA THR A 495 -12.55 3.50 -18.86
C THR A 495 -13.99 3.80 -19.30
N LYS A 496 -14.83 2.76 -19.24
CA LYS A 496 -16.10 2.56 -19.96
C LYS A 496 -17.32 3.40 -19.52
N GLU A 497 -17.19 4.47 -18.74
CA GLU A 497 -18.34 4.97 -17.94
C GLU A 497 -18.54 6.50 -17.84
N PHE A 498 -18.12 7.30 -18.82
CA PHE A 498 -18.49 8.73 -18.81
C PHE A 498 -19.63 9.00 -19.81
N LYS A 499 -20.82 9.39 -19.31
CA LYS A 499 -21.86 10.01 -20.14
C LYS A 499 -21.24 11.26 -20.81
N LEU A 500 -20.96 11.14 -22.10
CA LEU A 500 -20.16 12.12 -22.84
C LEU A 500 -20.93 13.43 -22.99
N THR A 501 -20.45 14.51 -22.36
CA THR A 501 -20.80 15.87 -22.77
C THR A 501 -19.69 16.34 -23.70
N ARG A 502 -19.95 16.31 -25.01
CA ARG A 502 -19.06 16.85 -26.04
C ARG A 502 -19.58 18.24 -26.41
N LEU A 503 -18.73 19.25 -26.35
CA LEU A 503 -19.06 20.58 -26.85
C LEU A 503 -18.22 20.83 -28.12
N PRO A 504 -18.80 20.82 -29.32
CA PRO A 504 -18.06 21.01 -30.55
C PRO A 504 -17.41 22.40 -30.62
N ILE A 505 -16.25 22.48 -31.28
CA ILE A 505 -15.49 23.73 -31.47
C ILE A 505 -15.40 24.01 -32.96
N ARG A 506 -16.06 25.08 -33.43
CA ARG A 506 -15.92 25.57 -34.81
C ARG A 506 -14.51 26.09 -35.06
N MET A 507 -13.88 25.54 -36.09
CA MET A 507 -12.48 25.80 -36.44
C MET A 507 -12.27 26.74 -37.63
N ASP A 508 -13.33 27.31 -38.21
CA ASP A 508 -13.22 28.15 -39.42
C ASP A 508 -12.28 29.34 -39.23
N ALA A 509 -12.33 29.97 -38.06
CA ALA A 509 -11.51 31.13 -37.74
C ALA A 509 -10.04 30.82 -37.43
N ILE A 510 -9.65 29.53 -37.29
CA ILE A 510 -8.26 29.12 -37.04
C ILE A 510 -7.51 28.67 -38.30
N ILE A 511 -8.12 28.74 -39.47
CA ILE A 511 -7.51 28.31 -40.74
C ILE A 511 -6.14 28.97 -40.97
N ASP A 512 -6.03 30.28 -40.74
CA ASP A 512 -4.76 31.00 -40.90
C ASP A 512 -3.67 30.50 -39.93
N GLN A 513 -4.05 30.15 -38.69
CA GLN A 513 -3.13 29.60 -37.71
C GLN A 513 -2.70 28.18 -38.11
N VAL A 514 -3.63 27.35 -38.57
CA VAL A 514 -3.30 26.00 -39.08
C VAL A 514 -2.33 26.08 -40.26
N ASN A 515 -2.50 27.05 -41.16
CA ASN A 515 -1.56 27.30 -42.25
C ASN A 515 -0.18 27.76 -41.76
N SER A 516 -0.11 28.56 -40.71
CA SER A 516 1.18 29.00 -40.12
C SER A 516 1.95 27.86 -39.42
N ILE A 517 1.29 26.76 -39.08
CA ILE A 517 1.89 25.60 -38.41
C ILE A 517 2.54 24.64 -39.41
N ILE A 518 2.05 24.62 -40.66
CA ILE A 518 2.41 23.64 -41.69
C ILE A 518 3.22 24.32 -42.79
N ASP A 519 4.55 24.18 -42.72
CA ASP A 519 5.42 24.63 -43.80
C ASP A 519 5.27 23.77 -45.07
N LEU A 520 5.66 24.35 -46.22
CA LEU A 520 5.58 23.69 -47.53
C LEU A 520 6.26 22.30 -47.58
N PRO A 521 7.44 22.06 -46.97
CA PRO A 521 8.04 20.72 -46.93
C PRO A 521 7.19 19.71 -46.14
N VAL A 522 6.54 20.15 -45.07
CA VAL A 522 5.66 19.30 -44.24
C VAL A 522 4.40 18.94 -45.02
N ALA A 523 3.82 19.90 -45.75
CA ALA A 523 2.67 19.66 -46.61
C ALA A 523 2.96 18.61 -47.70
N LYS A 524 4.16 18.67 -48.31
CA LYS A 524 4.60 17.68 -49.30
C LYS A 524 4.77 16.27 -48.70
N ILE A 525 5.35 16.15 -47.50
CA ILE A 525 5.46 14.87 -46.78
C ILE A 525 4.09 14.31 -46.41
N MET A 526 3.15 15.17 -46.00
CA MET A 526 1.77 14.80 -45.68
C MET A 526 1.01 14.28 -46.91
N ALA A 527 1.24 14.88 -48.08
CA ALA A 527 0.67 14.44 -49.35
C ALA A 527 1.23 13.08 -49.80
N SER A 528 2.55 12.83 -49.62
CA SER A 528 3.21 11.60 -50.07
C SER A 528 2.97 10.38 -49.17
N GLY A 529 2.45 10.59 -47.96
CA GLY A 529 2.17 9.55 -46.96
C GLY A 529 3.42 8.83 -46.41
N GLY A 530 3.23 7.64 -45.82
CA GLY A 530 4.28 6.87 -45.14
C GLY A 530 4.35 7.10 -43.62
N GLU A 531 5.30 6.45 -42.95
CA GLU A 531 5.45 6.53 -41.48
C GLU A 531 5.76 7.96 -41.01
N THR A 532 6.53 8.72 -41.78
CA THR A 532 6.84 10.12 -41.52
C THR A 532 5.59 11.00 -41.60
N GLY A 533 4.74 10.79 -42.63
CA GLY A 533 3.44 11.47 -42.74
C GLY A 533 2.53 11.17 -41.56
N ASP A 534 2.46 9.91 -41.11
CA ASP A 534 1.68 9.51 -39.93
C ASP A 534 2.18 10.21 -38.64
N ARG A 535 3.48 10.53 -38.53
CA ARG A 535 4.01 11.31 -37.40
C ARG A 535 3.57 12.78 -37.46
N TYR A 536 3.55 13.39 -38.64
CA TYR A 536 3.07 14.76 -38.81
C TYR A 536 1.57 14.91 -38.56
N ILE A 537 0.74 13.91 -38.89
CA ILE A 537 -0.69 13.89 -38.53
C ILE A 537 -0.86 14.01 -37.00
N ARG A 538 -0.04 13.29 -36.21
CA ARG A 538 -0.04 13.40 -34.75
C ARG A 538 0.42 14.77 -34.27
N ALA A 539 1.47 15.30 -34.89
CA ALA A 539 2.04 16.57 -34.51
C ALA A 539 1.07 17.74 -34.77
N ILE A 540 0.33 17.73 -35.89
CA ILE A 540 -0.70 18.71 -36.21
C ILE A 540 -1.86 18.61 -35.20
N ALA A 541 -2.40 17.41 -34.96
CA ALA A 541 -3.47 17.22 -33.98
C ALA A 541 -3.07 17.71 -32.58
N GLY A 542 -1.84 17.39 -32.14
CA GLY A 542 -1.27 17.85 -30.88
C GLY A 542 -1.13 19.37 -30.82
N SER A 543 -0.59 19.98 -31.88
CA SER A 543 -0.36 21.42 -32.00
C SER A 543 -1.68 22.21 -31.94
N VAL A 544 -2.70 21.78 -32.67
CA VAL A 544 -4.02 22.42 -32.65
C VAL A 544 -4.72 22.24 -31.29
N ALA A 545 -4.69 21.04 -30.70
CA ALA A 545 -5.24 20.81 -29.36
C ALA A 545 -4.58 21.73 -28.33
N PHE A 546 -3.27 21.91 -28.46
CA PHE A 546 -2.48 22.75 -27.60
C PHE A 546 -2.77 24.25 -27.79
N PHE A 547 -2.96 24.73 -29.02
CA PHE A 547 -3.44 26.08 -29.31
C PHE A 547 -4.80 26.34 -28.62
N ILE A 548 -5.76 25.44 -28.79
CA ILE A 548 -7.09 25.57 -28.17
C ILE A 548 -6.99 25.55 -26.64
N SER A 549 -6.06 24.77 -26.07
CA SER A 549 -5.84 24.68 -24.62
C SER A 549 -5.47 26.03 -23.98
N SER A 550 -4.87 26.94 -24.77
CA SER A 550 -4.42 28.26 -24.34
C SER A 550 -5.54 29.31 -24.27
N ILE A 551 -6.69 29.08 -24.93
CA ILE A 551 -7.81 30.04 -24.94
C ILE A 551 -8.30 30.34 -23.52
N SER A 552 -8.33 29.30 -22.67
CA SER A 552 -8.76 29.39 -21.29
C SER A 552 -7.85 30.25 -20.37
N ASP A 553 -6.61 30.53 -20.78
CA ASP A 553 -5.64 31.31 -19.98
C ASP A 553 -5.89 32.83 -20.04
N MET A 554 -6.65 33.30 -21.04
CA MET A 554 -6.94 34.73 -21.20
C MET A 554 -7.83 35.32 -20.09
N PHE A 555 -8.43 34.47 -19.24
CA PHE A 555 -9.38 34.88 -18.23
C PHE A 555 -8.80 34.64 -16.83
N PRO A 556 -8.67 35.69 -15.98
CA PRO A 556 -8.16 35.53 -14.63
C PRO A 556 -9.14 34.72 -13.78
N ILE A 557 -8.62 33.75 -13.03
CA ILE A 557 -9.39 32.95 -12.07
C ILE A 557 -8.77 33.08 -10.68
N SER A 558 -9.63 33.18 -9.66
CA SER A 558 -9.25 33.22 -8.26
C SER A 558 -9.88 32.06 -7.50
N ALA A 559 -9.13 31.46 -6.57
CA ALA A 559 -9.70 30.53 -5.61
C ALA A 559 -10.73 31.25 -4.72
N ILE A 560 -11.92 30.67 -4.56
CA ILE A 560 -12.91 31.18 -3.62
C ILE A 560 -12.90 30.25 -2.40
N GLU A 561 -12.55 30.80 -1.23
CA GLU A 561 -12.66 30.03 0.01
C GLU A 561 -14.13 29.80 0.37
N SER A 562 -14.43 28.61 0.90
CA SER A 562 -15.77 28.18 1.31
C SER A 562 -16.43 29.23 2.22
N GLY A 563 -17.51 29.87 1.76
CA GLY A 563 -18.21 30.94 2.49
C GLY A 563 -18.77 32.07 1.62
N PHE A 564 -18.38 32.15 0.34
CA PHE A 564 -18.95 33.11 -0.61
C PHE A 564 -20.23 32.56 -1.25
N THR A 565 -21.36 33.28 -1.10
CA THR A 565 -22.58 33.00 -1.85
C THR A 565 -22.36 33.35 -3.32
N LEU A 566 -22.68 32.43 -4.24
CA LEU A 566 -22.74 32.71 -5.69
C LEU A 566 -23.93 33.65 -5.95
N ASP A 567 -23.80 34.93 -5.57
CA ASP A 567 -24.87 35.94 -5.73
C ASP A 567 -24.93 36.49 -7.17
N LYS A 568 -24.13 35.97 -8.11
CA LYS A 568 -24.16 36.36 -9.53
C LYS A 568 -24.40 35.15 -10.45
N PRO A 569 -25.43 35.18 -11.31
CA PRO A 569 -25.82 34.06 -12.18
C PRO A 569 -24.85 33.79 -13.36
N LEU A 570 -23.78 34.58 -13.51
CA LEU A 570 -22.81 34.48 -14.62
C LEU A 570 -21.49 33.78 -14.24
N GLN A 571 -21.34 33.32 -13.00
CA GLN A 571 -20.07 32.80 -12.48
C GLN A 571 -19.93 31.29 -12.72
N THR A 572 -18.81 30.86 -13.30
CA THR A 572 -18.51 29.43 -13.49
C THR A 572 -17.67 28.91 -12.33
N SER A 573 -18.10 27.84 -11.67
CA SER A 573 -17.35 27.21 -10.58
C SER A 573 -16.86 25.79 -10.92
N PHE A 574 -15.62 25.49 -10.57
CA PHE A 574 -15.04 24.14 -10.63
C PHE A 574 -14.87 23.59 -9.22
N GLU A 575 -15.44 22.41 -8.97
CA GLU A 575 -15.22 21.67 -7.73
C GLU A 575 -13.92 20.87 -7.83
N ILE A 576 -13.05 21.05 -6.85
CA ILE A 576 -11.78 20.37 -6.75
C ILE A 576 -11.75 19.57 -5.45
N THR A 577 -11.62 18.26 -5.58
CA THR A 577 -11.44 17.36 -4.45
C THR A 577 -9.95 17.16 -4.21
N VAL A 578 -9.44 17.66 -3.09
CA VAL A 578 -8.05 17.45 -2.66
C VAL A 578 -8.03 16.29 -1.66
N ARG A 579 -7.35 15.21 -2.03
CA ARG A 579 -7.11 14.06 -1.16
C ARG A 579 -5.69 14.11 -0.66
N GLN A 580 -5.56 14.08 0.66
CA GLN A 580 -4.28 14.02 1.33
C GLN A 580 -3.90 12.56 1.59
N VAL A 581 -2.67 12.17 1.25
CA VAL A 581 -2.12 10.85 1.56
C VAL A 581 -1.01 11.00 2.58
N GLY A 582 -1.01 10.16 3.61
CA GLY A 582 0.01 10.22 4.66
C GLY A 582 0.15 8.91 5.43
N TYR A 583 0.74 9.02 6.61
CA TYR A 583 0.88 7.93 7.57
C TYR A 583 -0.42 7.69 8.32
N GLY A 584 -0.82 6.43 8.39
CA GLY A 584 -1.98 5.99 9.16
C GLY A 584 -2.02 4.49 9.32
N TYR A 585 -3.05 4.03 10.00
CA TYR A 585 -3.35 2.62 10.17
C TYR A 585 -4.35 2.17 9.10
N GLY A 586 -4.26 0.93 8.62
CA GLY A 586 -5.19 0.44 7.61
C GLY A 586 -4.83 -0.92 7.02
N SER A 587 -5.84 -1.68 6.62
CA SER A 587 -5.72 -3.05 6.07
C SER A 587 -5.29 -3.13 4.60
N GLY A 588 -4.58 -2.11 4.09
CA GLY A 588 -4.25 -2.00 2.66
C GLY A 588 -3.16 -2.95 2.18
N GLY A 589 -2.26 -3.36 3.07
CA GLY A 589 -1.13 -4.23 2.76
C GLY A 589 -1.34 -5.69 3.17
N THR A 590 -0.80 -6.63 2.39
CA THR A 590 -0.82 -8.07 2.71
C THR A 590 -0.16 -8.38 4.05
N SER A 591 0.97 -7.71 4.35
CA SER A 591 1.67 -7.85 5.63
C SER A 591 0.80 -7.42 6.82
N VAL A 592 0.08 -6.29 6.70
CA VAL A 592 -0.83 -5.81 7.75
C VAL A 592 -1.94 -6.84 7.99
N ASN A 593 -2.53 -7.38 6.92
CA ASN A 593 -3.62 -8.36 7.03
C ASN A 593 -3.15 -9.66 7.70
N LEU A 594 -1.96 -10.16 7.36
CA LEU A 594 -1.37 -11.31 8.04
C LEU A 594 -1.10 -11.03 9.52
N SER A 595 -0.56 -9.85 9.85
CA SER A 595 -0.32 -9.45 11.24
C SER A 595 -1.61 -9.31 12.04
N MET A 596 -2.69 -8.80 11.44
CA MET A 596 -4.02 -8.78 12.07
C MET A 596 -4.51 -10.19 12.43
N VAL A 597 -4.36 -11.17 11.53
CA VAL A 597 -4.77 -12.56 11.80
C VAL A 597 -4.02 -13.13 13.00
N VAL A 598 -2.70 -12.90 13.08
CA VAL A 598 -1.88 -13.35 14.21
C VAL A 598 -2.36 -12.72 15.52
N ILE A 599 -2.53 -11.40 15.56
CA ILE A 599 -2.97 -10.68 16.78
C ILE A 599 -4.41 -11.04 17.16
N MET A 600 -5.31 -11.24 16.19
CA MET A 600 -6.66 -11.75 16.45
C MET A 600 -6.63 -13.16 17.06
N THR A 601 -5.78 -14.05 16.55
CA THR A 601 -5.62 -15.40 17.10
C THR A 601 -5.13 -15.36 18.55
N TYR A 602 -4.18 -14.48 18.86
CA TYR A 602 -3.74 -14.23 20.23
C TYR A 602 -4.87 -13.70 21.13
N CYS A 603 -5.67 -12.74 20.63
CA CYS A 603 -6.79 -12.19 21.39
C CYS A 603 -7.82 -13.28 21.70
N ILE A 604 -8.18 -14.13 20.73
CA ILE A 604 -9.14 -15.22 20.93
C ILE A 604 -8.64 -16.21 21.98
N LEU A 605 -7.37 -16.65 21.88
CA LEU A 605 -6.76 -17.56 22.85
C LEU A 605 -6.78 -16.97 24.27
N THR A 606 -6.39 -15.71 24.39
CA THR A 606 -6.28 -15.01 25.68
C THR A 606 -7.66 -14.76 26.30
N VAL A 607 -8.65 -14.35 25.49
CA VAL A 607 -10.04 -14.16 25.96
C VAL A 607 -10.64 -15.48 26.39
N ALA A 608 -10.44 -16.57 25.63
CA ALA A 608 -10.92 -17.90 26.02
C ALA A 608 -10.30 -18.34 27.36
N TYR A 609 -9.00 -18.12 27.55
CA TYR A 609 -8.33 -18.38 28.82
C TYR A 609 -8.88 -17.52 29.97
N LEU A 610 -9.06 -16.20 29.76
CA LEU A 610 -9.62 -15.29 30.76
C LEU A 610 -11.06 -15.69 31.17
N ILE A 611 -11.90 -16.08 30.21
CA ILE A 611 -13.24 -16.61 30.48
C ILE A 611 -13.14 -17.90 31.29
N TYR A 612 -12.23 -18.80 30.95
CA TYR A 612 -12.02 -20.06 31.66
C TYR A 612 -11.59 -19.84 33.12
N ILE A 613 -10.58 -19.02 33.39
CA ILE A 613 -10.14 -18.75 34.77
C ILE A 613 -11.17 -17.93 35.55
N GLY A 614 -11.91 -17.04 34.89
CA GLY A 614 -12.97 -16.24 35.51
C GLY A 614 -14.17 -17.07 35.94
N THR A 615 -14.56 -18.06 35.13
CA THR A 615 -15.68 -18.96 35.42
C THR A 615 -15.31 -20.02 36.45
N THR A 616 -14.14 -20.64 36.34
CA THR A 616 -13.69 -21.70 37.25
C THR A 616 -13.15 -21.18 38.57
N GLY A 617 -12.48 -20.02 38.54
CA GLY A 617 -11.81 -19.40 39.69
C GLY A 617 -10.56 -20.13 40.16
N TYR A 618 -10.04 -21.11 39.39
CA TYR A 618 -8.82 -21.84 39.73
C TYR A 618 -7.58 -21.11 39.24
N THR A 619 -6.60 -20.94 40.13
CA THR A 619 -5.26 -20.39 39.84
C THR A 619 -4.20 -21.23 40.54
N SER A 620 -2.96 -21.24 40.04
CA SER A 620 -1.85 -21.95 40.69
C SER A 620 -0.63 -21.04 40.80
N THR A 621 -0.08 -20.93 42.02
CA THR A 621 1.17 -20.20 42.30
C THR A 621 2.33 -21.15 42.61
N ALA A 622 2.11 -22.46 42.50
CA ALA A 622 3.13 -23.48 42.71
C ALA A 622 3.79 -23.85 41.38
N TRP A 623 5.08 -24.19 41.43
CA TRP A 623 5.91 -24.59 40.28
C TRP A 623 5.96 -23.52 39.19
N ASN A 624 6.12 -22.25 39.59
CA ASN A 624 6.22 -21.10 38.69
C ASN A 624 7.61 -20.96 38.05
N SER A 625 8.57 -21.80 38.45
CA SER A 625 9.92 -21.87 37.89
C SER A 625 10.37 -23.32 37.69
N ALA A 626 11.33 -23.54 36.78
CA ALA A 626 11.96 -24.85 36.59
C ALA A 626 12.61 -25.36 37.88
N MET A 627 13.19 -24.46 38.69
CA MET A 627 13.79 -24.82 39.98
C MET A 627 12.76 -25.40 40.95
N GLU A 628 11.55 -24.84 41.01
CA GLU A 628 10.50 -25.37 41.88
C GLU A 628 10.06 -26.79 41.47
N ILE A 629 10.13 -27.13 40.17
CA ILE A 629 9.89 -28.49 39.68
C ILE A 629 11.06 -29.41 40.05
N VAL A 630 12.30 -28.94 39.99
CA VAL A 630 13.48 -29.70 40.44
C VAL A 630 13.40 -29.99 41.94
N VAL A 631 13.03 -29.01 42.76
CA VAL A 631 12.83 -29.21 44.20
C VAL A 631 11.70 -30.21 44.47
N LEU A 632 10.60 -30.14 43.72
CA LEU A 632 9.55 -31.15 43.78
C LEU A 632 10.10 -32.54 43.46
N ALA A 633 10.87 -32.67 42.39
CA ALA A 633 11.48 -33.94 41.98
C ALA A 633 12.45 -34.49 43.04
N LEU A 634 13.25 -33.63 43.69
CA LEU A 634 14.16 -34.01 44.78
C LEU A 634 13.42 -34.48 46.04
N ARG A 635 12.22 -33.95 46.28
CA ARG A 635 11.34 -34.38 47.38
C ARG A 635 10.48 -35.60 47.02
N SER A 636 10.51 -36.03 45.77
CA SER A 636 9.72 -37.17 45.30
C SER A 636 10.47 -38.48 45.45
N LYS A 637 9.75 -39.60 45.59
CA LYS A 637 10.37 -40.92 45.64
C LYS A 637 11.03 -41.24 44.30
N ARG A 638 12.20 -41.84 44.35
CA ARG A 638 12.90 -42.33 43.15
C ARG A 638 12.13 -43.52 42.56
N PRO A 639 11.81 -43.53 41.26
CA PRO A 639 11.18 -44.67 40.61
C PRO A 639 12.20 -45.80 40.39
N ASP A 640 11.76 -47.04 40.60
CA ASP A 640 12.66 -48.21 40.58
C ASP A 640 12.97 -48.73 39.17
N HIS A 641 12.17 -48.34 38.17
CA HIS A 641 12.25 -48.86 36.80
C HIS A 641 12.92 -47.90 35.81
N LEU A 642 13.21 -46.66 36.21
CA LEU A 642 13.98 -45.73 35.38
C LEU A 642 15.46 -46.13 35.46
N GLY A 643 16.00 -46.64 34.35
CA GLY A 643 17.39 -47.10 34.25
C GLY A 643 18.44 -45.98 34.39
N PHE A 644 19.40 -45.91 33.47
CA PHE A 644 20.55 -45.00 33.56
C PHE A 644 20.23 -43.57 33.05
N VAL A 645 19.35 -42.85 33.76
CA VAL A 645 18.89 -41.49 33.37
C VAL A 645 19.69 -40.34 34.01
N SER A 646 20.72 -40.63 34.82
CA SER A 646 21.45 -39.62 35.62
C SER A 646 22.25 -38.61 34.80
N GLY A 647 22.73 -38.98 33.61
CA GLY A 647 23.49 -38.10 32.71
C GLY A 647 22.64 -37.39 31.64
N GLY A 648 21.33 -37.64 31.60
CA GLY A 648 20.42 -37.17 30.56
C GLY A 648 19.51 -38.29 30.04
N ILE A 649 18.47 -37.90 29.32
CA ILE A 649 17.48 -38.81 28.75
C ILE A 649 17.59 -38.77 27.22
N SER A 650 17.91 -39.91 26.60
CA SER A 650 17.97 -40.06 25.14
C SER A 650 16.93 -41.03 24.57
N SER A 651 16.20 -41.74 25.45
CA SER A 651 15.19 -42.71 25.06
C SER A 651 13.81 -42.06 25.02
N THR A 652 13.10 -42.18 23.88
CA THR A 652 11.72 -41.70 23.78
C THR A 652 10.78 -42.48 24.70
N LEU A 653 11.03 -43.77 24.93
CA LEU A 653 10.22 -44.61 25.83
C LEU A 653 10.22 -44.05 27.26
N THR A 654 11.37 -43.57 27.76
CA THR A 654 11.47 -42.93 29.07
C THR A 654 10.68 -41.62 29.12
N LEU A 655 10.67 -40.85 28.03
CA LEU A 655 9.91 -39.60 27.93
C LEU A 655 8.41 -39.82 27.67
N GLU A 656 8.02 -41.01 27.25
CA GLU A 656 6.62 -41.43 27.04
C GLU A 656 5.95 -41.85 28.35
N GLU A 657 6.74 -42.14 29.41
CA GLU A 657 6.22 -42.55 30.71
C GLU A 657 5.28 -41.50 31.31
N GLY A 658 4.15 -41.98 31.85
CA GLY A 658 3.14 -41.13 32.44
C GLY A 658 3.57 -40.60 33.80
N VAL A 659 3.47 -39.30 34.00
CA VAL A 659 3.84 -38.60 35.23
C VAL A 659 2.69 -37.72 35.69
N GLY A 660 2.44 -37.69 37.00
CA GLY A 660 1.42 -36.87 37.63
C GLY A 660 1.86 -36.37 39.00
N ILE A 661 1.14 -35.40 39.55
CA ILE A 661 1.42 -34.84 40.88
C ILE A 661 0.32 -35.25 41.85
N ARG A 662 0.69 -35.84 42.98
CA ARG A 662 -0.23 -36.29 44.04
C ARG A 662 0.28 -35.87 45.41
N ILE A 663 -0.57 -36.04 46.42
CA ILE A 663 -0.26 -35.76 47.82
C ILE A 663 0.00 -37.08 48.54
N ASN A 664 1.10 -37.16 49.28
CA ASN A 664 1.48 -38.33 50.09
C ASN A 664 0.79 -38.33 51.47
N GLU A 665 1.11 -39.30 52.32
CA GLU A 665 0.50 -39.41 53.66
C GLU A 665 0.96 -38.32 54.64
N GLN A 666 2.09 -37.66 54.35
CA GLN A 666 2.66 -36.56 55.12
C GLN A 666 2.09 -35.19 54.72
N ASP A 667 1.06 -35.15 53.86
CA ASP A 667 0.52 -33.94 53.24
C ASP A 667 1.59 -33.14 52.46
N GLU A 668 2.51 -33.83 51.77
CA GLU A 668 3.48 -33.21 50.87
C GLU A 668 3.19 -33.58 49.42
N ALA A 669 3.52 -32.67 48.48
CA ALA A 669 3.36 -32.91 47.06
C ALA A 669 4.52 -33.75 46.50
N GLU A 670 4.17 -34.71 45.64
CA GLU A 670 5.11 -35.66 45.05
C GLU A 670 4.81 -35.89 43.57
N LEU A 671 5.87 -36.01 42.78
CA LEU A 671 5.85 -36.40 41.38
C LEU A 671 5.87 -37.93 41.28
N ILE A 672 4.90 -38.51 40.57
CA ILE A 672 4.65 -39.96 40.56
C ILE A 672 4.58 -40.48 39.13
N PHE A 673 5.22 -41.62 38.88
CA PHE A 673 5.18 -42.33 37.61
C PHE A 673 4.01 -43.33 37.59
N ALA A 674 3.28 -43.39 36.47
CA ALA A 674 2.06 -44.18 36.33
C ALA A 674 2.29 -45.70 36.49
N HIS A 675 3.48 -46.18 36.11
CA HIS A 675 3.86 -47.59 36.17
C HIS A 675 4.76 -47.93 37.37
N ASP A 676 4.75 -47.11 38.42
CA ASP A 676 5.51 -47.43 39.63
C ASP A 676 4.82 -48.55 40.43
N ARG A 677 5.59 -49.52 40.94
CA ARG A 677 5.03 -50.76 41.54
C ARG A 677 4.28 -50.50 42.85
N ASP A 678 4.70 -49.46 43.56
CA ASP A 678 4.17 -49.14 44.88
C ASP A 678 2.99 -48.16 44.82
N THR A 679 2.57 -47.72 43.64
CA THR A 679 1.55 -46.67 43.51
C THR A 679 0.22 -47.09 44.13
N ASP A 680 -0.20 -48.34 43.92
CA ASP A 680 -1.45 -48.89 44.47
C ASP A 680 -1.36 -49.22 45.97
N LEU A 681 -0.13 -49.39 46.49
CA LEU A 681 0.13 -49.65 47.91
C LEU A 681 0.17 -48.36 48.74
N ARG A 682 0.41 -47.21 48.10
CA ARG A 682 0.54 -45.91 48.75
C ARG A 682 -0.82 -45.19 48.76
N LYS A 683 -1.24 -44.63 49.91
CA LYS A 683 -2.49 -43.85 50.02
C LYS A 683 -2.35 -42.43 49.44
N LEU A 684 -2.12 -42.35 48.14
CA LEU A 684 -1.92 -41.11 47.41
C LEU A 684 -3.27 -40.40 47.19
N LYS A 685 -3.31 -39.10 47.46
CA LYS A 685 -4.52 -38.27 47.29
C LYS A 685 -4.35 -37.28 46.15
N PHE A 686 -5.46 -36.91 45.51
CA PHE A 686 -5.46 -35.78 44.59
C PHE A 686 -5.28 -34.46 45.35
N VAL A 687 -4.70 -33.46 44.68
CA VAL A 687 -4.52 -32.12 45.24
C VAL A 687 -5.90 -31.49 45.48
N VAL A 688 -6.11 -30.97 46.69
CA VAL A 688 -7.36 -30.31 47.10
C VAL A 688 -7.21 -28.79 46.96
N ALA A 689 -8.22 -28.16 46.39
CA ALA A 689 -8.26 -26.71 46.23
C ALA A 689 -8.23 -25.97 47.58
N ASN A 690 -7.51 -24.86 47.66
CA ASN A 690 -7.34 -24.01 48.85
C ASN A 690 -6.69 -24.70 50.06
N ASN A 691 -6.01 -25.85 49.85
CA ASN A 691 -5.23 -26.51 50.89
C ASN A 691 -3.73 -26.17 50.75
N ALA A 692 -3.03 -26.04 51.88
CA ALA A 692 -1.60 -25.72 51.93
C ALA A 692 -0.78 -26.98 52.25
N TYR A 693 0.22 -27.26 51.42
CA TYR A 693 1.11 -28.41 51.51
C TYR A 693 2.53 -27.98 51.85
#